data_AF-A0A957G8T1-F1
#
_entry.id   AF-A0A957G8T1-F1
#
_cell.length_a   1.000
_cell.length_b   1.000
_cell.length_c   1.000
_cell.angle_alpha   90.00
_cell.angle_beta   90.00
_cell.angle_gamma   90.00
#
_symmetry.space_group_name_H-M   'P 1'
#
loop_
_entity.id
_entity.type
_entity.pdbx_description
1 polymer ?
#
loop_
_entity_poly.entity_id
_entity_poly.type
_entity_poly.pdbx_seq_one_letter_code
_entity_poly.pdbx_strand_id
1 'polypeptide(L)'
;MKKRYWVLGVLLCVTVACRPLPPEKQATPVVVLTAPKATQASTPTFPPLETSTPRATNPVPPTLTPKPTSFAPRAVGGSALGLAITVPGTWVDVSAVLAEVAENEMLGSQPLFWADRKETANQLATAQDIGSGAFVLGFVSPAGTPTTDPAATLQLLVDNNAQLDTRGAAVQVLPIQANGVTGAYVDLSADLLNALPPAGEVPLRYRLLLFAQPSSNLPVYFQLGTAAENWDAYLPLFDDMMNTIVVYDALTGVVPSLEITPVFQGNLTSSALTNASITAATPDVWAFEAEVGRYATITVIPTDTSLDLTFALIAPSGQTVSTADFGYAGDTETLTDVRLPEAGRYVIVVKEFFGSPGPYQIGLLVTDDPQFGSGGPIEIGEVIMGELPAGGTQIWTFNGTAGQVVSVIFTPSVDDLDGVLAVYDPAGAVLISLDEGFSGDAEIISGLVLPTAGQYSIHISGFSGSGGAYTLSLAEGAEETQNFYDAGDLLYGDVKQENLLSNEAHAWFFEGYRDDQVRIVVTPLANTLDMHVWLLNADVDRLAEADAYYAGRAETIEATLPDDGQYIILVQEFMGRPGDYELMLEFRGNTAQIEVGVVSYGQAITGTLPAGQDHTWSFSGEAGDTVRLELIPAVDGDFVLLLRDPAGNLVQVVDEGRDGETEELPSYTLAAGGTWTIIVRESLGVAASYRLTLRLVQ
;
A
#
# COMPACT_ATOMS: atom_id res chain seq x y z
N MET A 1 -45.22 17.31 -33.17
CA MET A 1 -45.23 18.19 -31.99
C MET A 1 -44.49 17.47 -30.87
N LYS A 2 -43.32 17.99 -30.47
CA LYS A 2 -42.48 17.47 -29.38
C LYS A 2 -42.84 18.21 -28.09
N LYS A 3 -43.03 17.51 -26.96
CA LYS A 3 -43.07 18.13 -25.62
C LYS A 3 -41.69 17.97 -24.97
N ARG A 4 -41.15 19.11 -24.55
CA ARG A 4 -39.87 19.29 -23.85
C ARG A 4 -40.14 19.26 -22.34
N TYR A 5 -39.26 18.62 -21.59
CA TYR A 5 -39.11 18.80 -20.15
C TYR A 5 -37.91 19.73 -19.90
N TRP A 6 -38.08 20.69 -18.99
CA TRP A 6 -37.10 21.69 -18.60
C TRP A 6 -36.41 21.28 -17.30
N VAL A 7 -35.08 21.42 -17.28
CA VAL A 7 -34.23 21.34 -16.10
C VAL A 7 -34.28 22.68 -15.36
N LEU A 8 -34.51 22.66 -14.05
CA LEU A 8 -34.50 23.85 -13.19
C LEU A 8 -33.21 23.83 -12.36
N GLY A 9 -32.23 24.67 -12.75
CA GLY A 9 -31.04 24.94 -11.94
C GLY A 9 -31.30 26.09 -10.97
N VAL A 10 -30.98 25.91 -9.69
CA VAL A 10 -31.01 26.96 -8.67
C VAL A 10 -29.63 27.61 -8.59
N LEU A 11 -29.60 28.92 -8.82
CA LEU A 11 -28.44 29.80 -8.79
C LEU A 11 -28.31 30.39 -7.37
N LEU A 12 -27.22 30.11 -6.66
CA LEU A 12 -26.93 30.77 -5.37
C LEU A 12 -26.04 32.00 -5.62
N CYS A 13 -26.61 33.20 -5.45
CA CYS A 13 -25.88 34.47 -5.48
C CYS A 13 -25.41 34.83 -4.06
N VAL A 14 -24.12 35.12 -3.90
CA VAL A 14 -23.61 35.89 -2.76
C VAL A 14 -23.09 37.22 -3.28
N THR A 15 -23.66 38.31 -2.75
CA THR A 15 -23.18 39.68 -2.91
C THR A 15 -22.99 40.31 -1.54
N VAL A 16 -22.09 41.30 -1.46
CA VAL A 16 -22.03 42.49 -0.57
C VAL A 16 -20.58 42.69 -0.10
N ALA A 17 -19.93 43.86 -0.11
CA ALA A 17 -20.11 45.16 -0.74
C ALA A 17 -18.80 45.95 -0.58
N CYS A 18 -18.40 46.76 -1.57
CA CYS A 18 -17.27 47.69 -1.45
C CYS A 18 -17.63 48.93 -0.59
N ARG A 19 -16.68 49.40 0.23
CA ARG A 19 -16.67 50.78 0.76
C ARG A 19 -15.26 51.41 0.67
N PRO A 20 -15.17 52.75 0.51
CA PRO A 20 -14.03 53.45 -0.10
C PRO A 20 -12.98 53.97 0.91
N LEU A 21 -11.77 54.23 0.41
CA LEU A 21 -10.62 54.80 1.11
C LEU A 21 -10.85 56.23 1.64
N PRO A 22 -10.29 56.62 2.81
CA PRO A 22 -10.16 58.02 3.23
C PRO A 22 -8.72 58.59 3.09
N PRO A 23 -8.56 59.93 3.11
CA PRO A 23 -7.41 60.64 2.54
C PRO A 23 -6.30 61.04 3.54
N GLU A 24 -5.13 61.33 2.98
CA GLU A 24 -3.95 61.93 3.62
C GLU A 24 -4.23 63.22 4.40
N LYS A 25 -3.51 63.41 5.52
CA LYS A 25 -3.16 64.73 6.07
C LYS A 25 -1.67 64.81 6.41
N GLN A 26 -1.02 65.79 5.80
CA GLN A 26 0.37 66.22 5.94
C GLN A 26 0.63 67.08 7.20
N ALA A 27 1.91 67.10 7.63
CA ALA A 27 2.77 68.30 7.85
C ALA A 27 3.81 68.03 9.00
N THR A 28 5.09 67.68 8.76
CA THR A 28 6.30 68.49 8.38
C THR A 28 7.00 69.21 9.57
N PRO A 29 8.24 69.77 9.45
CA PRO A 29 9.55 69.22 9.00
C PRO A 29 10.76 69.77 9.83
N VAL A 30 11.99 69.23 9.65
CA VAL A 30 13.30 69.93 9.85
C VAL A 30 14.34 69.21 8.94
N VAL A 31 14.84 69.73 7.79
CA VAL A 31 15.82 70.82 7.47
C VAL A 31 17.28 70.44 7.81
N VAL A 32 18.36 70.61 7.01
CA VAL A 32 18.71 70.96 5.60
C VAL A 32 20.25 70.72 5.41
N LEU A 33 20.67 70.29 4.20
CA LEU A 33 21.91 70.51 3.37
C LEU A 33 23.27 70.94 4.02
N THR A 34 24.44 70.46 3.55
CA THR A 34 25.23 71.02 2.40
C THR A 34 26.55 70.24 2.11
N ALA A 35 27.05 70.27 0.86
CA ALA A 35 28.34 69.72 0.34
C ALA A 35 29.50 70.77 0.40
N PRO A 36 30.83 70.47 0.30
CA PRO A 36 31.51 69.98 -0.93
C PRO A 36 32.84 69.17 -0.75
N LYS A 37 33.55 68.92 -1.87
CA LYS A 37 34.78 68.13 -2.13
C LYS A 37 36.07 68.98 -2.09
N ALA A 38 37.21 68.44 -1.61
CA ALA A 38 38.58 68.43 -2.23
C ALA A 38 39.84 68.52 -1.28
N THR A 39 40.74 67.51 -1.36
CA THR A 39 42.25 67.46 -1.29
C THR A 39 43.02 68.08 -0.07
N GLN A 40 44.06 67.49 0.58
CA GLN A 40 45.37 66.95 0.12
C GLN A 40 46.23 66.42 1.33
N ALA A 41 47.07 65.38 1.10
CA ALA A 41 48.46 65.08 1.58
C ALA A 41 48.91 65.29 3.08
N SER A 42 49.84 64.56 3.74
CA SER A 42 50.59 63.29 3.56
C SER A 42 51.56 63.00 4.74
N THR A 43 51.71 61.71 5.15
CA THR A 43 52.93 60.95 5.63
C THR A 43 53.59 61.24 7.00
N PRO A 44 54.18 60.21 7.72
CA PRO A 44 55.25 59.32 7.22
C PRO A 44 55.23 57.81 7.59
N THR A 45 56.14 57.11 6.91
CA THR A 45 56.39 55.67 6.75
C THR A 45 57.37 55.08 7.78
N PHE A 46 57.26 53.78 8.09
CA PHE A 46 58.35 52.87 8.49
C PHE A 46 58.10 51.45 7.93
N PRO A 47 59.17 50.65 7.69
CA PRO A 47 59.19 49.58 6.68
C PRO A 47 58.60 48.23 7.15
N PRO A 48 58.11 47.38 6.22
CA PRO A 48 57.62 46.04 6.55
C PRO A 48 58.77 45.02 6.65
N LEU A 49 58.72 44.16 7.67
CA LEU A 49 59.59 42.99 7.80
C LEU A 49 59.12 41.86 6.86
N GLU A 50 60.05 41.31 6.10
CA GLU A 50 59.86 40.18 5.19
C GLU A 50 59.49 38.88 5.93
N THR A 51 58.45 38.19 5.45
CA THR A 51 58.33 36.73 5.59
C THR A 51 57.77 36.14 4.29
N SER A 52 58.37 35.01 3.91
CA SER A 52 58.34 34.34 2.61
C SER A 52 56.98 34.18 1.92
N THR A 53 56.97 34.42 0.61
CA THR A 53 55.96 33.93 -0.32
C THR A 53 55.77 32.41 -0.20
N PRO A 54 54.54 31.90 -0.01
CA PRO A 54 54.24 30.55 -0.46
C PRO A 54 54.30 30.60 -1.98
N ARG A 55 55.33 29.95 -2.53
CA ARG A 55 55.41 29.59 -3.94
C ARG A 55 54.06 29.03 -4.37
N ALA A 56 53.52 29.51 -5.48
CA ALA A 56 52.36 28.89 -6.12
C ALA A 56 52.63 27.38 -6.20
N THR A 57 51.87 26.60 -5.45
CA THR A 57 51.78 25.17 -5.74
C THR A 57 51.26 25.10 -7.16
N ASN A 58 52.06 24.50 -8.05
CA ASN A 58 51.60 24.09 -9.37
C ASN A 58 50.17 23.54 -9.22
N PRO A 59 49.25 23.81 -10.16
CA PRO A 59 47.97 23.11 -10.14
C PRO A 59 48.31 21.62 -10.02
N VAL A 60 47.83 21.01 -8.94
CA VAL A 60 47.87 19.56 -8.81
C VAL A 60 47.20 19.07 -10.10
N PRO A 61 47.87 18.30 -10.97
CA PRO A 61 47.19 17.67 -12.09
C PRO A 61 45.94 17.01 -11.50
N PRO A 62 44.75 17.10 -12.14
CA PRO A 62 43.59 16.40 -11.63
C PRO A 62 44.04 14.99 -11.25
N THR A 63 43.85 14.64 -9.97
CA THR A 63 44.23 13.33 -9.47
C THR A 63 43.61 12.34 -10.43
N LEU A 64 44.45 11.64 -11.21
CA LEU A 64 43.97 10.56 -12.06
C LEU A 64 43.15 9.66 -11.13
N THR A 65 41.84 9.63 -11.35
CA THR A 65 40.94 8.70 -10.70
C THR A 65 41.63 7.34 -10.77
N PRO A 66 41.76 6.60 -9.65
CA PRO A 66 42.46 5.33 -9.67
C PRO A 66 41.86 4.48 -10.79
N LYS A 67 42.73 3.96 -11.66
CA LYS A 67 42.40 2.98 -12.69
C LYS A 67 41.42 1.97 -12.08
N PRO A 68 40.22 1.73 -12.66
CA PRO A 68 39.24 0.82 -12.09
C PRO A 68 39.89 -0.56 -12.07
N THR A 69 40.39 -0.96 -10.91
CA THR A 69 41.08 -2.23 -10.73
C THR A 69 40.63 -2.85 -9.43
N SER A 70 40.12 -4.08 -9.56
CA SER A 70 39.50 -4.97 -8.57
C SER A 70 38.04 -4.65 -8.22
N PHE A 71 37.18 -5.40 -8.89
CA PHE A 71 35.73 -5.30 -8.99
C PHE A 71 35.14 -6.45 -8.17
N ALA A 72 34.11 -6.16 -7.37
CA ALA A 72 33.12 -7.18 -7.06
C ALA A 72 32.00 -7.03 -8.10
N PRO A 73 31.95 -7.90 -9.13
CA PRO A 73 30.74 -8.48 -9.66
C PRO A 73 29.38 -7.96 -9.28
N ARG A 74 28.66 -7.13 -10.05
CA ARG A 74 27.20 -7.14 -9.92
C ARG A 74 26.50 -7.25 -11.26
N ALA A 75 25.92 -8.42 -11.53
CA ALA A 75 24.96 -8.57 -12.62
C ALA A 75 23.67 -7.83 -12.27
N VAL A 76 23.15 -7.06 -13.23
CA VAL A 76 21.93 -6.25 -13.11
C VAL A 76 21.04 -6.50 -14.33
N GLY A 77 19.72 -6.45 -14.13
CA GLY A 77 18.73 -6.87 -15.11
C GLY A 77 18.49 -8.39 -15.12
N GLY A 78 17.86 -8.90 -16.18
CA GLY A 78 17.49 -10.30 -16.29
C GLY A 78 16.50 -10.56 -17.42
N SER A 79 16.05 -11.82 -17.54
CA SER A 79 15.09 -12.22 -18.58
C SER A 79 13.76 -11.47 -18.51
N ALA A 80 13.31 -11.09 -17.31
CA ALA A 80 12.11 -10.28 -17.13
C ALA A 80 12.18 -8.91 -17.84
N LEU A 81 13.35 -8.25 -17.81
CA LEU A 81 13.58 -6.96 -18.49
C LEU A 81 13.97 -7.13 -19.96
N GLY A 82 14.20 -8.36 -20.45
CA GLY A 82 14.73 -8.61 -21.79
C GLY A 82 16.22 -8.32 -21.96
N LEU A 83 16.89 -7.86 -20.91
CA LEU A 83 18.27 -7.39 -20.97
C LEU A 83 18.97 -7.52 -19.62
N ALA A 84 20.27 -7.79 -19.64
CA ALA A 84 21.14 -7.74 -18.47
C ALA A 84 22.55 -7.27 -18.84
N ILE A 85 23.25 -6.71 -17.86
CA ILE A 85 24.66 -6.29 -17.95
C ILE A 85 25.32 -6.42 -16.57
N THR A 86 26.64 -6.52 -16.50
CA THR A 86 27.38 -6.46 -15.24
C THR A 86 27.95 -5.06 -15.04
N VAL A 87 27.71 -4.47 -13.87
CA VAL A 87 28.19 -3.15 -13.45
C VAL A 87 29.12 -3.26 -12.23
N PRO A 88 29.94 -2.24 -11.92
CA PRO A 88 30.68 -2.22 -10.66
C PRO A 88 29.77 -2.31 -9.46
N GLY A 89 30.14 -3.16 -8.49
CA GLY A 89 29.39 -3.32 -7.24
C GLY A 89 29.28 -2.03 -6.41
N THR A 90 30.06 -1.00 -6.73
CA THR A 90 29.96 0.34 -6.12
C THR A 90 28.97 1.27 -6.83
N TRP A 91 28.49 0.90 -8.02
CA TRP A 91 27.48 1.68 -8.73
C TRP A 91 26.13 1.56 -8.02
N VAL A 92 25.31 2.58 -8.17
CA VAL A 92 24.00 2.69 -7.52
C VAL A 92 22.89 2.53 -8.56
N ASP A 93 21.84 1.81 -8.16
CA ASP A 93 20.60 1.70 -8.93
C ASP A 93 19.81 3.01 -8.81
N VAL A 94 19.46 3.59 -9.95
CA VAL A 94 18.72 4.85 -10.08
C VAL A 94 17.58 4.72 -11.09
N SER A 95 17.15 3.50 -11.39
CA SER A 95 16.10 3.19 -12.37
C SER A 95 14.78 3.89 -12.06
N ALA A 96 14.42 4.01 -10.78
CA ALA A 96 13.22 4.72 -10.33
C ALA A 96 13.24 6.23 -10.64
N VAL A 97 14.41 6.86 -10.66
CA VAL A 97 14.55 8.31 -10.93
C VAL A 97 14.16 8.65 -12.37
N LEU A 98 14.48 7.78 -13.34
CA LEU A 98 14.07 7.99 -14.73
C LEU A 98 12.61 7.65 -14.97
N ALA A 99 12.02 6.73 -14.21
CA ALA A 99 10.59 6.42 -14.31
C ALA A 99 9.72 7.65 -14.00
N GLU A 100 10.14 8.51 -13.06
CA GLU A 100 9.45 9.77 -12.73
C GLU A 100 9.62 10.88 -13.80
N VAL A 101 10.72 10.86 -14.55
CA VAL A 101 11.06 11.91 -15.55
C VAL A 101 10.55 11.55 -16.96
N ALA A 102 10.33 10.26 -17.25
CA ALA A 102 9.99 9.74 -18.56
C ALA A 102 8.49 9.88 -18.96
N GLU A 103 7.79 10.95 -18.55
CA GLU A 103 6.40 11.22 -18.96
C GLU A 103 6.23 11.39 -20.49
N ASN A 104 7.30 11.42 -21.28
CA ASN A 104 7.22 11.35 -22.74
C ASN A 104 8.33 10.46 -23.33
N GLU A 105 7.91 9.48 -24.14
CA GLU A 105 8.66 8.77 -25.19
C GLU A 105 9.47 7.49 -24.86
N MET A 106 9.76 7.11 -23.60
CA MET A 106 10.35 5.78 -23.30
C MET A 106 9.30 4.65 -23.20
N LEU A 107 8.35 4.67 -24.13
CA LEU A 107 7.16 3.83 -24.23
C LEU A 107 7.37 2.38 -23.74
N GLY A 108 6.79 2.03 -22.59
CA GLY A 108 6.33 0.67 -22.28
C GLY A 108 7.31 -0.35 -21.69
N SER A 109 8.53 0.02 -21.26
CA SER A 109 9.43 -0.90 -20.53
C SER A 109 10.09 -0.24 -19.31
N GLN A 110 10.37 -1.02 -18.27
CA GLN A 110 11.15 -0.59 -17.11
C GLN A 110 12.64 -0.49 -17.52
N PRO A 111 13.25 0.71 -17.56
CA PRO A 111 14.65 0.85 -17.94
C PRO A 111 15.58 0.38 -16.82
N LEU A 112 16.71 -0.20 -17.19
CA LEU A 112 17.86 -0.39 -16.31
C LEU A 112 18.67 0.90 -16.30
N PHE A 113 18.79 1.58 -15.15
CA PHE A 113 19.62 2.78 -15.05
C PHE A 113 20.50 2.75 -13.81
N TRP A 114 21.82 2.77 -14.05
CA TRP A 114 22.83 2.70 -13.02
C TRP A 114 23.86 3.80 -13.21
N ALA A 115 24.26 4.43 -12.12
CA ALA A 115 25.28 5.47 -12.11
C ALA A 115 26.41 5.11 -11.17
N ASP A 116 27.60 5.63 -11.42
CA ASP A 116 28.75 5.48 -10.54
C ASP A 116 28.49 6.07 -9.14
N ARG A 117 27.56 7.03 -9.04
CA ARG A 117 27.10 7.66 -7.81
C ARG A 117 25.74 8.35 -8.00
N LYS A 118 24.99 8.53 -6.91
CA LYS A 118 23.61 9.05 -6.94
C LYS A 118 23.53 10.48 -7.47
N GLU A 119 24.56 11.29 -7.23
CA GLU A 119 24.67 12.66 -7.72
C GLU A 119 24.63 12.72 -9.25
N THR A 120 25.29 11.79 -9.92
CA THR A 120 25.36 11.72 -11.39
C THR A 120 23.98 11.46 -11.99
N ALA A 121 23.19 10.57 -11.40
CA ALA A 121 21.82 10.33 -11.83
C ALA A 121 20.90 11.54 -11.64
N ASN A 122 20.99 12.21 -10.47
CA ASN A 122 20.21 13.41 -10.20
C ASN A 122 20.57 14.56 -11.17
N GLN A 123 21.85 14.69 -11.51
CA GLN A 123 22.31 15.67 -12.48
C GLN A 123 21.74 15.38 -13.87
N LEU A 124 21.73 14.11 -14.31
CA LEU A 124 21.11 13.72 -15.57
C LEU A 124 19.60 14.00 -15.58
N ALA A 125 18.89 13.65 -14.51
CA ALA A 125 17.45 13.91 -14.38
C ALA A 125 17.10 15.42 -14.42
N THR A 126 18.01 16.28 -13.97
CA THR A 126 17.81 17.74 -13.91
C THR A 126 18.51 18.52 -15.03
N ALA A 127 18.98 17.83 -16.08
CA ALA A 127 19.70 18.43 -17.21
C ALA A 127 20.98 19.20 -16.81
N GLN A 128 21.63 18.78 -15.72
CA GLN A 128 22.88 19.35 -15.24
C GLN A 128 24.10 18.57 -15.75
N ASP A 129 25.26 19.21 -15.70
CA ASP A 129 26.53 18.55 -16.02
C ASP A 129 26.90 17.49 -14.96
N ILE A 130 27.22 16.29 -15.43
CA ILE A 130 27.61 15.15 -14.59
C ILE A 130 29.08 15.18 -14.14
N GLY A 131 29.88 16.10 -14.67
CA GLY A 131 31.30 16.27 -14.35
C GLY A 131 32.09 14.97 -14.52
N SER A 132 32.64 14.43 -13.42
CA SER A 132 33.44 13.18 -13.45
C SER A 132 32.65 11.86 -13.35
N GLY A 133 31.32 11.94 -13.41
CA GLY A 133 30.44 10.77 -13.29
C GLY A 133 30.27 9.95 -14.57
N ALA A 134 29.79 8.72 -14.41
CA ALA A 134 29.47 7.80 -15.51
C ALA A 134 28.18 7.02 -15.23
N PHE A 135 27.52 6.56 -16.28
CA PHE A 135 26.27 5.83 -16.17
C PHE A 135 26.09 4.77 -17.25
N VAL A 136 25.15 3.86 -17.01
CA VAL A 136 24.60 2.94 -18.01
C VAL A 136 23.08 2.98 -17.96
N LEU A 137 22.47 3.12 -19.12
CA LEU A 137 21.04 3.00 -19.37
C LEU A 137 20.80 1.81 -20.30
N GLY A 138 19.81 0.98 -20.04
CA GLY A 138 19.40 -0.13 -20.90
C GLY A 138 17.89 -0.27 -20.93
N PHE A 139 17.31 -0.51 -22.11
CA PHE A 139 15.86 -0.69 -22.25
C PHE A 139 15.52 -1.49 -23.52
N VAL A 140 14.32 -2.08 -23.53
CA VAL A 140 13.73 -2.66 -24.74
C VAL A 140 12.73 -1.64 -25.28
N SER A 141 12.79 -1.31 -26.57
CA SER A 141 11.83 -0.37 -27.15
C SER A 141 10.67 -1.13 -27.82
N PRO A 142 9.49 -1.26 -27.16
CA PRO A 142 8.32 -1.89 -27.75
C PRO A 142 7.66 -1.02 -28.83
N ALA A 143 7.91 0.30 -28.83
CA ALA A 143 7.47 1.22 -29.88
C ALA A 143 8.44 1.27 -31.08
N GLY A 144 9.61 0.64 -30.97
CA GLY A 144 10.58 0.54 -32.05
C GLY A 144 10.08 -0.37 -33.17
N THR A 145 10.49 -0.09 -34.41
CA THR A 145 10.28 -1.04 -35.50
C THR A 145 11.21 -2.25 -35.26
N PRO A 146 10.69 -3.49 -35.24
CA PRO A 146 11.52 -4.68 -35.10
C PRO A 146 12.69 -4.66 -36.09
N THR A 147 13.90 -4.95 -35.61
CA THR A 147 15.12 -4.86 -36.40
C THR A 147 15.76 -6.23 -36.55
N THR A 148 16.03 -6.63 -37.80
CA THR A 148 16.78 -7.85 -38.11
C THR A 148 18.26 -7.57 -38.40
N ASP A 149 18.62 -6.29 -38.56
CA ASP A 149 19.99 -5.83 -38.79
C ASP A 149 20.28 -4.60 -37.90
N PRO A 150 20.78 -4.85 -36.67
CA PRO A 150 21.14 -3.80 -35.73
C PRO A 150 22.17 -2.80 -36.28
N ALA A 151 23.12 -3.26 -37.10
CA ALA A 151 24.16 -2.38 -37.66
C ALA A 151 23.58 -1.39 -38.66
N ALA A 152 22.73 -1.87 -39.59
CA ALA A 152 22.04 -0.99 -40.54
C ALA A 152 21.10 -0.02 -39.83
N THR A 153 20.44 -0.46 -38.75
CA THR A 153 19.52 0.38 -37.97
C THR A 153 20.25 1.48 -37.21
N LEU A 154 21.38 1.16 -36.56
CA LEU A 154 22.23 2.19 -35.95
C LEU A 154 22.81 3.14 -36.98
N GLN A 155 23.25 2.65 -38.15
CA GLN A 155 23.75 3.53 -39.20
C GLN A 155 22.66 4.51 -39.69
N LEU A 156 21.43 4.03 -39.86
CA LEU A 156 20.30 4.89 -40.22
C LEU A 156 20.01 5.94 -39.13
N LEU A 157 20.08 5.55 -37.85
CA LEU A 157 19.89 6.48 -36.73
C LEU A 157 20.96 7.58 -36.72
N VAL A 158 22.21 7.21 -36.98
CA VAL A 158 23.33 8.16 -37.12
C VAL A 158 23.12 9.08 -38.32
N ASP A 159 22.77 8.53 -39.49
CA ASP A 159 22.59 9.30 -40.72
C ASP A 159 21.44 10.32 -40.61
N ASN A 160 20.32 9.91 -39.99
CA ASN A 160 19.15 10.78 -39.76
C ASN A 160 19.44 11.90 -38.75
N ASN A 161 20.43 11.71 -37.88
CA ASN A 161 20.81 12.66 -36.85
C ASN A 161 22.19 13.29 -37.07
N ALA A 162 22.74 13.19 -38.30
CA ALA A 162 24.08 13.65 -38.65
C ALA A 162 24.34 15.16 -38.40
N GLN A 163 23.30 15.95 -38.11
CA GLN A 163 23.40 17.34 -37.67
C GLN A 163 23.92 17.49 -36.22
N LEU A 164 23.79 16.45 -35.39
CA LEU A 164 24.18 16.47 -33.97
C LEU A 164 25.67 16.20 -33.74
N ASP A 165 26.39 15.61 -34.69
CA ASP A 165 27.80 15.21 -34.54
C ASP A 165 28.76 16.05 -35.40
N THR A 166 28.77 17.37 -35.19
CA THR A 166 29.59 18.32 -35.97
C THR A 166 31.06 18.42 -35.52
N ARG A 167 31.68 17.34 -35.02
CA ARG A 167 33.13 17.33 -34.67
C ARG A 167 33.92 16.16 -35.29
N GLY A 168 33.92 16.08 -36.62
CA GLY A 168 35.16 15.88 -37.40
C GLY A 168 35.83 14.49 -37.47
N ALA A 169 35.25 13.44 -36.90
CA ALA A 169 35.69 12.05 -37.13
C ALA A 169 34.60 11.25 -37.84
N ALA A 170 34.98 10.30 -38.71
CA ALA A 170 34.00 9.40 -39.31
C ALA A 170 33.40 8.51 -38.23
N VAL A 171 32.11 8.67 -37.95
CA VAL A 171 31.35 7.80 -37.05
C VAL A 171 31.33 6.39 -37.65
N GLN A 172 31.87 5.42 -36.92
CA GLN A 172 31.96 4.04 -37.38
C GLN A 172 31.04 3.15 -36.52
N VAL A 173 30.05 2.53 -37.17
CA VAL A 173 29.26 1.46 -36.56
C VAL A 173 30.05 0.16 -36.59
N LEU A 174 30.21 -0.49 -35.44
CA LEU A 174 30.98 -1.71 -35.26
C LEU A 174 30.07 -2.86 -34.80
N PRO A 175 30.25 -4.09 -35.32
CA PRO A 175 29.43 -5.22 -34.93
C PRO A 175 29.82 -5.74 -33.53
N ILE A 176 28.86 -6.30 -32.82
CA ILE A 176 29.04 -6.99 -31.54
C ILE A 176 28.12 -8.22 -31.44
N GLN A 177 28.43 -9.13 -30.53
CA GLN A 177 27.59 -10.26 -30.17
C GLN A 177 27.43 -10.31 -28.64
N ALA A 178 26.23 -10.64 -28.17
CA ALA A 178 25.92 -10.86 -26.76
C ALA A 178 25.16 -12.18 -26.65
N ASN A 179 25.67 -13.17 -25.91
CA ASN A 179 25.11 -14.54 -25.79
C ASN A 179 24.77 -15.30 -27.10
N GLY A 180 25.23 -14.83 -28.27
CA GLY A 180 24.84 -15.37 -29.58
C GLY A 180 23.79 -14.53 -30.31
N VAL A 181 23.31 -13.46 -29.69
CA VAL A 181 22.48 -12.41 -30.31
C VAL A 181 23.37 -11.38 -31.00
N THR A 182 23.04 -11.09 -32.26
CA THR A 182 23.73 -10.09 -33.07
C THR A 182 23.37 -8.68 -32.62
N GLY A 183 24.37 -7.82 -32.54
CA GLY A 183 24.21 -6.40 -32.25
C GLY A 183 25.24 -5.54 -32.97
N ALA A 184 25.16 -4.24 -32.72
CA ALA A 184 26.14 -3.27 -33.16
C ALA A 184 26.27 -2.14 -32.13
N TYR A 185 27.36 -1.40 -32.19
CA TYR A 185 27.56 -0.22 -31.36
C TYR A 185 28.24 0.92 -32.12
N VAL A 186 28.13 2.12 -31.56
CA VAL A 186 28.72 3.35 -32.08
C VAL A 186 29.05 4.31 -30.94
N ASP A 187 30.16 5.03 -31.06
CA ASP A 187 30.57 6.07 -30.12
C ASP A 187 30.18 7.44 -30.66
N LEU A 188 29.54 8.26 -29.84
CA LEU A 188 28.86 9.49 -30.23
C LEU A 188 29.17 10.63 -29.25
N SER A 189 29.13 11.88 -29.74
CA SER A 189 29.32 13.09 -28.94
C SER A 189 28.01 13.82 -28.58
N ALA A 190 26.87 13.24 -28.96
CA ALA A 190 25.53 13.70 -28.66
C ALA A 190 24.62 12.50 -28.38
N ASP A 191 23.58 12.72 -27.58
CA ASP A 191 22.55 11.72 -27.34
C ASP A 191 21.61 11.68 -28.55
N LEU A 192 21.34 10.49 -29.09
CA LEU A 192 20.46 10.27 -30.24
C LEU A 192 19.11 9.66 -29.85
N LEU A 193 18.96 9.19 -28.61
CA LEU A 193 17.75 8.53 -28.13
C LEU A 193 16.79 9.51 -27.46
N ASN A 194 17.18 10.77 -27.25
CA ASN A 194 16.47 11.76 -26.43
C ASN A 194 16.05 11.20 -25.05
N ALA A 195 16.72 10.15 -24.59
CA ALA A 195 16.38 9.43 -23.35
C ALA A 195 16.76 10.25 -22.11
N LEU A 196 17.64 11.24 -22.29
CA LEU A 196 18.11 12.14 -21.25
C LEU A 196 17.99 13.59 -21.75
N PRO A 197 17.70 14.56 -20.86
CA PRO A 197 17.65 15.96 -21.24
C PRO A 197 19.04 16.45 -21.70
N PRO A 198 19.11 17.50 -22.54
CA PRO A 198 20.37 17.99 -23.07
C PRO A 198 21.29 18.44 -21.93
N ALA A 199 22.48 17.85 -21.85
CA ALA A 199 23.49 18.21 -20.84
C ALA A 199 23.91 19.68 -20.97
N GLY A 200 24.37 20.25 -19.84
CA GLY A 200 24.84 21.64 -19.73
C GLY A 200 26.12 21.96 -20.55
N GLU A 201 26.96 22.88 -20.07
CA GLU A 201 28.11 23.41 -20.84
C GLU A 201 29.20 22.38 -21.18
N VAL A 202 29.22 21.22 -20.50
CA VAL A 202 30.21 20.15 -20.75
C VAL A 202 29.63 19.09 -21.70
N PRO A 203 30.29 18.84 -22.84
CA PRO A 203 29.81 17.85 -23.79
C PRO A 203 29.93 16.44 -23.21
N LEU A 204 28.88 15.63 -23.37
CA LEU A 204 28.90 14.22 -23.03
C LEU A 204 29.42 13.38 -24.21
N ARG A 205 29.93 12.19 -23.90
CA ARG A 205 30.20 11.14 -24.88
C ARG A 205 29.49 9.87 -24.46
N TYR A 206 28.98 9.15 -25.46
CA TYR A 206 28.19 7.96 -25.26
C TYR A 206 28.69 6.84 -26.16
N ARG A 207 28.59 5.61 -25.67
CA ARG A 207 28.53 4.41 -26.49
C ARG A 207 27.08 3.94 -26.55
N LEU A 208 26.51 3.96 -27.74
CA LEU A 208 25.18 3.43 -28.00
C LEU A 208 25.30 2.04 -28.60
N LEU A 209 24.62 1.07 -27.99
CA LEU A 209 24.52 -0.30 -28.48
C LEU A 209 23.07 -0.62 -28.85
N LEU A 210 22.91 -1.46 -29.86
CA LEU A 210 21.64 -2.00 -30.29
C LEU A 210 21.76 -3.51 -30.53
N PHE A 211 20.83 -4.26 -29.98
CA PHE A 211 20.61 -5.67 -30.24
C PHE A 211 19.18 -5.92 -30.71
N ALA A 212 18.94 -7.06 -31.35
CA ALA A 212 17.61 -7.54 -31.71
C ALA A 212 17.23 -8.71 -30.81
N GLN A 213 16.05 -8.69 -30.20
CA GLN A 213 15.58 -9.83 -29.41
C GLN A 213 15.45 -11.10 -30.26
N PRO A 214 15.87 -12.28 -29.75
CA PRO A 214 15.91 -13.52 -30.52
C PRO A 214 14.59 -13.90 -31.21
N SER A 215 13.46 -13.75 -30.52
CA SER A 215 12.14 -14.23 -30.97
C SER A 215 11.30 -13.11 -31.57
N SER A 216 11.34 -11.91 -30.99
CA SER A 216 10.46 -10.79 -31.39
C SER A 216 11.13 -9.80 -32.37
N ASN A 217 12.46 -9.84 -32.50
CA ASN A 217 13.28 -8.81 -33.15
C ASN A 217 13.07 -7.39 -32.57
N LEU A 218 12.48 -7.24 -31.38
CA LEU A 218 12.38 -5.94 -30.75
C LEU A 218 13.78 -5.37 -30.47
N PRO A 219 13.98 -4.06 -30.68
CA PRO A 219 15.26 -3.42 -30.44
C PRO A 219 15.54 -3.29 -28.93
N VAL A 220 16.72 -3.75 -28.51
CA VAL A 220 17.27 -3.59 -27.15
C VAL A 220 18.43 -2.62 -27.20
N TYR A 221 18.29 -1.50 -26.51
CA TYR A 221 19.29 -0.44 -26.47
C TYR A 221 20.08 -0.47 -25.17
N PHE A 222 21.38 -0.18 -25.26
CA PHE A 222 22.20 0.23 -24.12
C PHE A 222 22.93 1.53 -24.44
N GLN A 223 23.03 2.42 -23.47
CA GLN A 223 23.76 3.69 -23.57
C GLN A 223 24.70 3.80 -22.36
N LEU A 224 26.01 3.80 -22.61
CA LEU A 224 27.04 4.01 -21.60
C LEU A 224 27.61 5.41 -21.80
N GLY A 225 27.54 6.27 -20.78
CA GLY A 225 27.84 7.69 -20.92
C GLY A 225 28.71 8.26 -19.82
N THR A 226 29.50 9.28 -20.16
CA THR A 226 30.31 10.10 -19.25
C THR A 226 30.57 11.47 -19.89
N ALA A 227 31.06 12.45 -19.12
CA ALA A 227 31.60 13.68 -19.70
C ALA A 227 32.77 13.37 -20.67
N ALA A 228 32.84 14.11 -21.78
CA ALA A 228 33.77 13.85 -22.88
C ALA A 228 35.25 13.86 -22.44
N GLU A 229 35.59 14.67 -21.44
CA GLU A 229 36.94 14.75 -20.86
C GLU A 229 37.36 13.50 -20.08
N ASN A 230 36.38 12.71 -19.60
CA ASN A 230 36.61 11.48 -18.85
C ASN A 230 36.45 10.21 -19.71
N TRP A 231 36.11 10.38 -21.00
CA TRP A 231 35.84 9.28 -21.93
C TRP A 231 36.96 8.25 -21.97
N ASP A 232 38.20 8.69 -22.19
CA ASP A 232 39.35 7.79 -22.31
C ASP A 232 39.66 7.04 -21.00
N ALA A 233 39.23 7.57 -19.85
CA ALA A 233 39.39 6.92 -18.55
C ALA A 233 38.33 5.83 -18.30
N TYR A 234 37.10 6.04 -18.74
CA TYR A 234 35.99 5.08 -18.58
C TYR A 234 35.88 4.07 -19.72
N LEU A 235 36.46 4.35 -20.88
CA LEU A 235 36.38 3.49 -22.06
C LEU A 235 36.75 2.01 -21.78
N PRO A 236 37.84 1.68 -21.05
CA PRO A 236 38.15 0.29 -20.73
C PRO A 236 37.07 -0.38 -19.85
N LEU A 237 36.46 0.37 -18.94
CA LEU A 237 35.36 -0.15 -18.10
C LEU A 237 34.12 -0.41 -18.96
N PHE A 238 33.79 0.48 -19.89
CA PHE A 238 32.67 0.29 -20.81
C PHE A 238 32.89 -0.92 -21.73
N ASP A 239 34.13 -1.15 -22.19
CA ASP A 239 34.48 -2.37 -22.93
C ASP A 239 34.26 -3.63 -22.08
N ASP A 240 34.67 -3.62 -20.80
CA ASP A 240 34.47 -4.74 -19.89
C ASP A 240 32.97 -5.00 -19.62
N MET A 241 32.19 -3.95 -19.34
CA MET A 241 30.74 -4.06 -19.12
C MET A 241 30.02 -4.60 -20.36
N MET A 242 30.36 -4.08 -21.54
CA MET A 242 29.77 -4.49 -22.81
C MET A 242 29.96 -5.99 -23.09
N ASN A 243 31.09 -6.58 -22.69
CA ASN A 243 31.36 -8.01 -22.85
C ASN A 243 30.52 -8.91 -21.94
N THR A 244 29.74 -8.34 -21.02
CA THR A 244 28.86 -9.07 -20.09
C THR A 244 27.39 -8.98 -20.43
N ILE A 245 27.05 -8.31 -21.54
CA ILE A 245 25.66 -8.11 -21.94
C ILE A 245 25.02 -9.46 -22.27
N VAL A 246 23.79 -9.63 -21.79
CA VAL A 246 22.91 -10.76 -22.13
C VAL A 246 21.60 -10.19 -22.62
N VAL A 247 21.14 -10.67 -23.79
CA VAL A 247 19.87 -10.27 -24.39
C VAL A 247 18.89 -11.43 -24.27
N TYR A 248 17.70 -11.14 -23.78
CA TYR A 248 16.61 -12.10 -23.62
C TYR A 248 15.40 -11.63 -24.45
N ASP A 249 14.48 -12.55 -24.73
CA ASP A 249 13.14 -12.16 -25.11
C ASP A 249 12.43 -11.59 -23.89
N ALA A 250 12.08 -10.31 -23.94
CA ALA A 250 11.40 -9.63 -22.85
C ALA A 250 9.96 -10.13 -22.72
N LEU A 251 9.44 -10.07 -21.49
CA LEU A 251 8.01 -10.14 -21.21
C LEU A 251 7.30 -8.78 -21.48
N THR A 252 7.92 -7.88 -22.25
CA THR A 252 7.39 -6.53 -22.53
C THR A 252 6.04 -6.66 -23.23
N GLY A 253 4.99 -6.19 -22.55
CA GLY A 253 3.60 -6.31 -22.97
C GLY A 253 2.74 -7.17 -22.04
N VAL A 254 3.34 -8.13 -21.30
CA VAL A 254 2.59 -9.05 -20.42
C VAL A 254 2.60 -8.61 -18.95
N VAL A 255 3.61 -7.83 -18.53
CA VAL A 255 3.73 -7.36 -17.14
C VAL A 255 3.93 -5.83 -17.03
N PRO A 256 3.13 -4.97 -17.70
CA PRO A 256 3.37 -3.52 -17.67
C PRO A 256 2.87 -2.83 -16.38
N SER A 257 2.19 -3.55 -15.48
CA SER A 257 1.40 -2.99 -14.38
C SER A 257 1.89 -3.32 -12.97
N LEU A 258 3.02 -4.01 -12.80
CA LEU A 258 3.56 -4.25 -11.47
C LEU A 258 4.39 -3.05 -11.01
N GLU A 259 4.03 -2.47 -9.87
CA GLU A 259 4.78 -1.38 -9.19
C GLU A 259 6.18 -1.82 -8.76
N ILE A 260 6.43 -3.14 -8.71
CA ILE A 260 7.66 -3.79 -8.23
C ILE A 260 8.17 -4.75 -9.31
N THR A 261 9.50 -4.82 -9.48
CA THR A 261 10.13 -5.73 -10.47
C THR A 261 9.94 -7.19 -10.05
N PRO A 262 9.24 -8.04 -10.82
CA PRO A 262 9.01 -9.43 -10.45
C PRO A 262 10.26 -10.31 -10.66
N VAL A 263 10.27 -11.46 -9.99
CA VAL A 263 11.28 -12.52 -10.20
C VAL A 263 10.75 -13.54 -11.21
N PHE A 264 11.45 -13.70 -12.34
CA PHE A 264 11.10 -14.75 -13.30
C PHE A 264 11.64 -16.11 -12.84
N GLN A 265 10.75 -17.02 -12.49
CA GLN A 265 11.08 -18.34 -11.95
C GLN A 265 11.35 -19.39 -13.04
N GLY A 266 10.67 -19.30 -14.20
CA GLY A 266 10.91 -20.20 -15.33
C GLY A 266 9.70 -20.49 -16.19
N ASN A 267 9.82 -21.50 -17.06
CA ASN A 267 8.72 -21.97 -17.90
C ASN A 267 8.12 -23.28 -17.33
N LEU A 268 6.81 -23.37 -17.24
CA LEU A 268 6.06 -24.57 -16.90
C LEU A 268 5.71 -25.34 -18.19
N THR A 269 6.01 -26.64 -18.21
CA THR A 269 5.83 -27.50 -19.40
C THR A 269 5.20 -28.85 -19.09
N SER A 270 4.90 -29.12 -17.81
CA SER A 270 4.36 -30.40 -17.35
C SER A 270 3.38 -30.18 -16.20
N SER A 271 2.49 -31.14 -16.00
CA SER A 271 1.57 -31.19 -14.85
C SER A 271 2.23 -31.52 -13.52
N ALA A 272 3.56 -31.74 -13.48
CA ALA A 272 4.27 -31.96 -12.24
C ALA A 272 4.40 -30.65 -11.44
N LEU A 273 4.23 -30.75 -10.12
CA LEU A 273 4.46 -29.65 -9.20
C LEU A 273 5.94 -29.24 -9.23
N THR A 274 6.17 -27.94 -9.36
CA THR A 274 7.49 -27.31 -9.37
C THR A 274 7.66 -26.48 -8.11
N ASN A 275 8.74 -26.70 -7.35
CA ASN A 275 9.04 -25.94 -6.15
C ASN A 275 9.64 -24.56 -6.49
N ALA A 276 9.26 -23.55 -5.74
CA ALA A 276 9.89 -22.23 -5.72
C ALA A 276 9.78 -21.58 -4.35
N SER A 277 10.33 -20.36 -4.23
CA SER A 277 10.20 -19.55 -3.03
C SER A 277 9.99 -18.10 -3.43
N ILE A 278 8.87 -17.55 -2.96
CA ILE A 278 8.51 -16.16 -3.21
C ILE A 278 9.35 -15.25 -2.32
N THR A 279 9.78 -14.12 -2.88
CA THR A 279 10.59 -13.12 -2.18
C THR A 279 9.68 -12.04 -1.60
N ALA A 280 10.06 -11.48 -0.44
CA ALA A 280 9.26 -10.50 0.26
C ALA A 280 8.85 -9.32 -0.64
N ALA A 281 7.57 -8.98 -0.62
CA ALA A 281 6.93 -7.94 -1.43
C ALA A 281 7.25 -8.01 -2.95
N THR A 282 7.70 -9.16 -3.46
CA THR A 282 8.13 -9.30 -4.85
C THR A 282 7.37 -10.43 -5.53
N PRO A 283 6.59 -10.15 -6.59
CA PRO A 283 5.86 -11.19 -7.30
C PRO A 283 6.80 -12.15 -8.04
N ASP A 284 6.42 -13.42 -8.06
CA ASP A 284 7.03 -14.45 -8.89
C ASP A 284 6.30 -14.59 -10.23
N VAL A 285 7.04 -14.88 -11.28
CA VAL A 285 6.52 -14.98 -12.64
C VAL A 285 6.92 -16.31 -13.26
N TRP A 286 5.91 -17.06 -13.66
CA TRP A 286 6.03 -18.28 -14.45
C TRP A 286 5.46 -18.06 -15.84
N ALA A 287 5.96 -18.78 -16.84
CA ALA A 287 5.41 -18.70 -18.19
C ALA A 287 5.16 -20.07 -18.81
N PHE A 288 4.26 -20.13 -19.78
CA PHE A 288 4.03 -21.32 -20.59
C PHE A 288 3.52 -20.94 -21.98
N GLU A 289 3.65 -21.85 -22.93
CA GLU A 289 3.13 -21.65 -24.29
C GLU A 289 1.85 -22.46 -24.48
N ALA A 290 0.85 -21.87 -25.12
CA ALA A 290 -0.39 -22.56 -25.47
C ALA A 290 -0.92 -22.16 -26.85
N GLU A 291 -1.67 -23.06 -27.47
CA GLU A 291 -2.47 -22.75 -28.65
C GLU A 291 -3.82 -22.15 -28.24
N VAL A 292 -4.44 -21.41 -29.16
CA VAL A 292 -5.75 -20.79 -28.94
C VAL A 292 -6.83 -21.84 -28.68
N GLY A 293 -7.67 -21.59 -27.68
CA GLY A 293 -8.84 -22.42 -27.35
C GLY A 293 -8.55 -23.65 -26.49
N ARG A 294 -7.31 -23.83 -26.03
CA ARG A 294 -6.94 -24.83 -25.02
C ARG A 294 -7.49 -24.43 -23.64
N TYR A 295 -7.49 -25.36 -22.70
CA TYR A 295 -7.92 -25.14 -21.31
C TYR A 295 -6.73 -25.30 -20.37
N ALA A 296 -6.55 -24.36 -19.44
CA ALA A 296 -5.50 -24.41 -18.42
C ALA A 296 -6.10 -24.69 -17.05
N THR A 297 -5.49 -25.64 -16.32
CA THR A 297 -5.67 -25.81 -14.88
C THR A 297 -4.35 -25.46 -14.20
N ILE A 298 -4.41 -24.55 -13.22
CA ILE A 298 -3.25 -24.03 -12.50
C ILE A 298 -3.50 -24.27 -11.02
N THR A 299 -2.50 -24.82 -10.33
CA THR A 299 -2.56 -25.07 -8.89
C THR A 299 -1.34 -24.44 -8.23
N VAL A 300 -1.54 -23.64 -7.20
CA VAL A 300 -0.49 -23.03 -6.39
C VAL A 300 -0.67 -23.48 -4.95
N ILE A 301 0.35 -24.15 -4.40
CA ILE A 301 0.30 -24.77 -3.07
C ILE A 301 1.31 -24.06 -2.17
N PRO A 302 0.87 -23.34 -1.12
CA PRO A 302 1.79 -22.87 -0.10
C PRO A 302 2.37 -24.08 0.66
N THR A 303 3.70 -24.17 0.73
CA THR A 303 4.35 -25.22 1.55
C THR A 303 4.69 -24.73 2.95
N ASP A 304 4.54 -23.43 3.17
CA ASP A 304 4.50 -22.78 4.47
C ASP A 304 3.07 -22.26 4.69
N THR A 305 2.42 -22.75 5.74
CA THR A 305 1.00 -22.49 6.01
C THR A 305 0.72 -21.04 6.43
N SER A 306 1.75 -20.21 6.63
CA SER A 306 1.55 -18.78 6.85
C SER A 306 1.44 -17.98 5.55
N LEU A 307 1.72 -18.58 4.39
CA LEU A 307 1.64 -17.88 3.11
C LEU A 307 0.22 -17.85 2.61
N ASP A 308 -0.25 -16.66 2.27
CA ASP A 308 -1.48 -16.45 1.53
C ASP A 308 -1.11 -16.12 0.09
N LEU A 309 -1.17 -17.14 -0.78
CA LEU A 309 -0.68 -17.04 -2.14
C LEU A 309 -1.82 -16.71 -3.08
N THR A 310 -1.65 -15.66 -3.87
CA THR A 310 -2.59 -15.30 -4.92
C THR A 310 -1.92 -15.44 -6.28
N PHE A 311 -2.69 -15.62 -7.34
CA PHE A 311 -2.10 -15.57 -8.68
C PHE A 311 -3.03 -15.01 -9.75
N ALA A 312 -2.42 -14.46 -10.79
CA ALA A 312 -3.10 -13.99 -11.99
C ALA A 312 -2.56 -14.72 -13.22
N LEU A 313 -3.46 -15.21 -14.06
CA LEU A 313 -3.15 -15.71 -15.40
C LEU A 313 -3.29 -14.57 -16.41
N ILE A 314 -2.20 -14.27 -17.13
CA ILE A 314 -2.13 -13.18 -18.09
C ILE A 314 -1.89 -13.75 -19.49
N ALA A 315 -2.69 -13.29 -20.45
CA ALA A 315 -2.62 -13.66 -21.87
C ALA A 315 -1.39 -13.04 -22.57
N PRO A 316 -1.01 -13.54 -23.76
CA PRO A 316 0.05 -12.95 -24.59
C PRO A 316 -0.15 -11.47 -24.90
N SER A 317 -1.39 -11.01 -25.02
CA SER A 317 -1.76 -9.60 -25.18
C SER A 317 -1.53 -8.72 -23.93
N GLY A 318 -1.25 -9.32 -22.77
CA GLY A 318 -1.16 -8.63 -21.48
C GLY A 318 -2.49 -8.47 -20.74
N GLN A 319 -3.58 -8.98 -21.29
CA GLN A 319 -4.87 -9.00 -20.58
C GLN A 319 -4.89 -10.09 -19.51
N THR A 320 -5.39 -9.75 -18.32
CA THR A 320 -5.68 -10.75 -17.29
C THR A 320 -6.83 -11.64 -17.77
N VAL A 321 -6.57 -12.94 -17.82
CA VAL A 321 -7.56 -13.97 -18.17
C VAL A 321 -8.38 -14.33 -16.94
N SER A 322 -7.71 -14.54 -15.81
CA SER A 322 -8.32 -14.91 -14.55
C SER A 322 -7.39 -14.64 -13.37
N THR A 323 -7.94 -14.60 -12.17
CA THR A 323 -7.25 -14.38 -10.90
C THR A 323 -7.76 -15.38 -9.86
N ALA A 324 -6.87 -15.76 -8.95
CA ALA A 324 -7.14 -16.63 -7.81
C ALA A 324 -6.64 -15.92 -6.55
N ASP A 325 -7.56 -15.64 -5.62
CA ASP A 325 -7.37 -14.88 -4.38
C ASP A 325 -8.62 -15.10 -3.49
N PHE A 326 -8.89 -16.35 -3.12
CA PHE A 326 -10.14 -16.71 -2.43
C PHE A 326 -9.95 -17.73 -1.29
N GLY A 327 -8.76 -18.33 -1.17
CA GLY A 327 -8.33 -19.11 -0.02
C GLY A 327 -7.69 -18.23 1.05
N TYR A 328 -7.54 -18.81 2.23
CA TYR A 328 -6.82 -18.20 3.34
C TYR A 328 -5.34 -18.59 3.32
N ALA A 329 -4.57 -18.02 4.25
CA ALA A 329 -3.19 -18.44 4.47
C ALA A 329 -3.08 -19.97 4.67
N GLY A 330 -2.23 -20.60 3.85
CA GLY A 330 -2.02 -22.03 3.86
C GLY A 330 -2.95 -22.83 2.94
N ASP A 331 -3.98 -22.20 2.36
CA ASP A 331 -4.85 -22.87 1.39
C ASP A 331 -4.17 -23.01 0.02
N THR A 332 -4.51 -24.10 -0.65
CA THR A 332 -4.14 -24.32 -2.06
C THR A 332 -5.10 -23.57 -2.96
N GLU A 333 -4.57 -22.76 -3.85
CA GLU A 333 -5.36 -22.06 -4.87
C GLU A 333 -5.34 -22.83 -6.18
N THR A 334 -6.52 -23.25 -6.65
CA THR A 334 -6.68 -23.99 -7.91
C THR A 334 -7.66 -23.29 -8.84
N LEU A 335 -7.17 -22.94 -10.03
CA LEU A 335 -7.97 -22.48 -11.16
C LEU A 335 -8.20 -23.66 -12.11
N THR A 336 -9.45 -24.06 -12.35
CA THR A 336 -9.78 -25.21 -13.21
C THR A 336 -10.32 -24.81 -14.57
N ASP A 337 -9.90 -25.54 -15.61
CA ASP A 337 -10.42 -25.46 -16.98
C ASP A 337 -10.61 -24.02 -17.53
N VAL A 338 -9.66 -23.12 -17.28
CA VAL A 338 -9.76 -21.78 -17.83
C VAL A 338 -9.43 -21.78 -19.30
N ARG A 339 -10.39 -21.33 -20.10
CA ARG A 339 -10.27 -21.27 -21.55
C ARG A 339 -9.26 -20.20 -21.97
N LEU A 340 -8.24 -20.60 -22.70
CA LEU A 340 -7.18 -19.73 -23.21
C LEU A 340 -7.61 -19.06 -24.53
N PRO A 341 -7.83 -17.72 -24.56
CA PRO A 341 -8.43 -17.06 -25.71
C PRO A 341 -7.46 -16.78 -26.88
N GLU A 342 -6.16 -16.91 -26.65
CA GLU A 342 -5.09 -16.50 -27.56
C GLU A 342 -4.05 -17.64 -27.72
N ALA A 343 -3.26 -17.58 -28.79
CA ALA A 343 -2.11 -18.45 -28.95
C ALA A 343 -0.84 -17.68 -28.57
N GLY A 344 0.09 -18.36 -27.90
CA GLY A 344 1.40 -17.82 -27.54
C GLY A 344 1.71 -17.95 -26.06
N ARG A 345 2.57 -17.05 -25.58
CA ARG A 345 3.14 -17.09 -24.24
C ARG A 345 2.21 -16.50 -23.19
N TYR A 346 1.70 -17.35 -22.33
CA TYR A 346 0.97 -16.98 -21.12
C TYR A 346 1.92 -16.81 -19.95
N VAL A 347 1.51 -15.97 -18.99
CA VAL A 347 2.24 -15.72 -17.76
C VAL A 347 1.33 -15.96 -16.56
N ILE A 348 1.87 -16.60 -15.52
CA ILE A 348 1.26 -16.71 -14.21
C ILE A 348 2.06 -15.85 -13.26
N VAL A 349 1.42 -14.83 -12.69
CA VAL A 349 2.02 -13.95 -11.68
C VAL A 349 1.56 -14.44 -10.33
N VAL A 350 2.45 -15.02 -9.54
CA VAL A 350 2.19 -15.45 -8.16
C VAL A 350 2.62 -14.33 -7.21
N LYS A 351 1.76 -14.00 -6.25
CA LYS A 351 2.01 -13.03 -5.20
C LYS A 351 1.76 -13.68 -3.85
N GLU A 352 2.31 -13.06 -2.83
CA GLU A 352 1.92 -13.32 -1.44
C GLU A 352 1.18 -12.07 -0.97
N PHE A 353 0.01 -12.26 -0.36
CA PHE A 353 -0.95 -11.19 -0.05
C PHE A 353 -0.36 -10.14 0.91
N PHE A 354 0.35 -10.59 1.96
CA PHE A 354 0.99 -9.74 2.97
C PHE A 354 2.43 -9.34 2.63
N GLY A 355 2.96 -9.79 1.49
CA GLY A 355 4.35 -9.58 1.08
C GLY A 355 5.37 -10.41 1.87
N SER A 356 4.96 -11.47 2.54
CA SER A 356 5.84 -12.39 3.26
C SER A 356 6.64 -13.28 2.30
N PRO A 357 7.94 -13.55 2.58
CA PRO A 357 8.71 -14.51 1.81
C PRO A 357 8.40 -15.95 2.27
N GLY A 358 8.44 -16.92 1.37
CA GLY A 358 8.34 -18.32 1.76
C GLY A 358 8.31 -19.32 0.60
N PRO A 359 8.34 -20.62 0.89
CA PRO A 359 8.35 -21.68 -0.11
C PRO A 359 6.94 -22.08 -0.58
N TYR A 360 6.79 -22.36 -1.88
CA TYR A 360 5.54 -22.84 -2.48
C TYR A 360 5.80 -23.82 -3.63
N GLN A 361 4.74 -24.48 -4.09
CA GLN A 361 4.73 -25.31 -5.29
C GLN A 361 3.72 -24.78 -6.30
N ILE A 362 4.00 -24.95 -7.59
CA ILE A 362 3.08 -24.60 -8.68
C ILE A 362 2.97 -25.74 -9.69
N GLY A 363 1.76 -26.01 -10.16
CA GLY A 363 1.43 -26.97 -11.21
C GLY A 363 0.66 -26.33 -12.35
N LEU A 364 0.85 -26.84 -13.56
CA LEU A 364 0.12 -26.42 -14.76
C LEU A 364 -0.26 -27.63 -15.62
N LEU A 365 -1.54 -27.74 -15.96
CA LEU A 365 -2.07 -28.69 -16.91
C LEU A 365 -2.76 -27.95 -18.06
N VAL A 366 -2.38 -28.22 -19.31
CA VAL A 366 -3.02 -27.62 -20.51
C VAL A 366 -3.61 -28.70 -21.41
N THR A 367 -4.92 -28.69 -21.60
CA THR A 367 -5.69 -29.72 -22.33
C THR A 367 -6.46 -29.16 -23.52
N ASP A 368 -6.90 -30.05 -24.41
CA ASP A 368 -7.75 -29.69 -25.57
C ASP A 368 -9.21 -29.48 -25.16
N ASP A 369 -9.67 -30.24 -24.17
CA ASP A 369 -11.04 -30.23 -23.65
C ASP A 369 -11.01 -29.99 -22.12
N PRO A 370 -12.08 -29.42 -21.54
CA PRO A 370 -12.20 -29.27 -20.09
C PRO A 370 -12.19 -30.64 -19.40
N GLN A 371 -11.39 -30.79 -18.33
CA GLN A 371 -11.22 -32.05 -17.60
C GLN A 371 -12.08 -32.15 -16.34
N PHE A 372 -12.52 -31.02 -15.81
CA PHE A 372 -13.24 -30.85 -14.54
C PHE A 372 -14.69 -30.37 -14.74
N GLY A 373 -15.21 -30.38 -15.97
CA GLY A 373 -16.60 -30.00 -16.27
C GLY A 373 -17.67 -30.80 -15.52
N SER A 374 -17.34 -31.99 -15.00
CA SER A 374 -18.19 -32.81 -14.12
C SER A 374 -17.74 -32.83 -12.65
N GLY A 375 -16.78 -31.97 -12.26
CA GLY A 375 -16.06 -32.00 -10.99
C GLY A 375 -14.83 -32.92 -11.02
N GLY A 376 -14.15 -33.03 -9.89
CA GLY A 376 -12.89 -33.78 -9.74
C GLY A 376 -12.51 -34.03 -8.28
N PRO A 377 -11.25 -34.41 -7.99
CA PRO A 377 -10.76 -34.40 -6.61
C PRO A 377 -10.67 -32.97 -6.06
N ILE A 378 -10.91 -32.82 -4.76
CA ILE A 378 -10.59 -31.63 -3.97
C ILE A 378 -9.94 -32.10 -2.67
N GLU A 379 -8.86 -31.47 -2.24
CA GLU A 379 -8.20 -31.76 -0.97
C GLU A 379 -8.72 -30.84 0.15
N ILE A 380 -8.52 -31.25 1.40
CA ILE A 380 -8.84 -30.38 2.54
C ILE A 380 -7.76 -29.30 2.64
N GLY A 381 -8.17 -28.03 2.74
CA GLY A 381 -7.33 -26.84 2.59
C GLY A 381 -7.17 -26.41 1.12
N GLU A 382 -8.15 -26.68 0.26
CA GLU A 382 -8.11 -26.29 -1.16
C GLU A 382 -9.32 -25.42 -1.52
N VAL A 383 -9.05 -24.38 -2.30
CA VAL A 383 -10.05 -23.53 -2.95
C VAL A 383 -9.97 -23.70 -4.46
N ILE A 384 -11.11 -24.02 -5.05
CA ILE A 384 -11.26 -24.27 -6.48
C ILE A 384 -12.08 -23.14 -7.09
N MET A 385 -11.54 -22.50 -8.12
CA MET A 385 -12.31 -21.68 -9.05
C MET A 385 -12.68 -22.48 -10.28
N GLY A 386 -13.95 -22.43 -10.66
CA GLY A 386 -14.48 -23.19 -11.78
C GLY A 386 -15.66 -22.51 -12.47
N GLU A 387 -16.11 -23.14 -13.54
CA GLU A 387 -17.32 -22.77 -14.27
C GLU A 387 -18.33 -23.90 -14.17
N LEU A 388 -19.49 -23.62 -13.57
CA LEU A 388 -20.59 -24.56 -13.44
C LEU A 388 -21.43 -24.54 -14.72
N PRO A 389 -21.57 -25.68 -15.45
CA PRO A 389 -22.39 -25.72 -16.65
C PRO A 389 -23.88 -25.52 -16.33
N ALA A 390 -24.55 -24.68 -17.12
CA ALA A 390 -26.00 -24.48 -16.99
C ALA A 390 -26.78 -25.80 -17.12
N GLY A 391 -27.66 -26.07 -16.15
CA GLY A 391 -28.43 -27.32 -16.05
C GLY A 391 -27.58 -28.56 -15.70
N GLY A 392 -26.31 -28.36 -15.36
CA GLY A 392 -25.38 -29.41 -14.96
C GLY A 392 -25.24 -29.56 -13.43
N THR A 393 -24.54 -30.61 -13.04
CA THR A 393 -24.07 -30.85 -11.66
C THR A 393 -22.60 -31.21 -11.74
N GLN A 394 -21.80 -30.65 -10.85
CA GLN A 394 -20.40 -31.05 -10.66
C GLN A 394 -20.25 -31.78 -9.33
N ILE A 395 -19.39 -32.80 -9.33
CA ILE A 395 -19.14 -33.67 -8.19
C ILE A 395 -17.66 -33.59 -7.82
N TRP A 396 -17.39 -33.00 -6.67
CA TRP A 396 -16.07 -32.91 -6.08
C TRP A 396 -15.87 -34.01 -5.03
N THR A 397 -14.74 -34.67 -5.00
CA THR A 397 -14.50 -35.81 -4.10
C THR A 397 -13.28 -35.60 -3.23
N PHE A 398 -13.39 -35.95 -1.94
CA PHE A 398 -12.30 -35.85 -0.97
C PHE A 398 -12.27 -37.07 -0.06
N ASN A 399 -11.12 -37.38 0.54
CA ASN A 399 -11.00 -38.46 1.52
C ASN A 399 -11.10 -37.90 2.94
N GLY A 400 -12.00 -38.46 3.73
CA GLY A 400 -12.21 -38.07 5.13
C GLY A 400 -11.97 -39.20 6.11
N THR A 401 -11.70 -38.84 7.37
CA THR A 401 -11.60 -39.80 8.48
C THR A 401 -12.77 -39.66 9.45
N ALA A 402 -13.11 -40.75 10.17
CA ALA A 402 -14.22 -40.73 11.11
C ALA A 402 -13.95 -39.77 12.29
N GLY A 403 -14.87 -38.85 12.54
CA GLY A 403 -14.76 -37.82 13.57
C GLY A 403 -14.00 -36.57 13.14
N GLN A 404 -13.44 -36.53 11.91
CA GLN A 404 -12.89 -35.32 11.33
C GLN A 404 -14.01 -34.30 11.12
N VAL A 405 -13.72 -33.03 11.35
CA VAL A 405 -14.65 -31.93 11.14
C VAL A 405 -14.19 -31.19 9.90
N VAL A 406 -15.11 -30.84 9.01
CA VAL A 406 -14.80 -30.06 7.80
C VAL A 406 -15.84 -28.97 7.56
N SER A 407 -15.44 -27.94 6.84
CA SER A 407 -16.34 -26.93 6.28
C SER A 407 -16.27 -26.92 4.76
N VAL A 408 -17.41 -26.64 4.12
CA VAL A 408 -17.56 -26.54 2.67
C VAL A 408 -18.28 -25.24 2.34
N ILE A 409 -17.68 -24.41 1.50
CA ILE A 409 -18.25 -23.13 1.08
C ILE A 409 -18.35 -23.13 -0.44
N PHE A 410 -19.56 -22.97 -0.97
CA PHE A 410 -19.81 -22.81 -2.39
C PHE A 410 -20.31 -21.40 -2.67
N THR A 411 -19.47 -20.57 -3.31
CA THR A 411 -19.77 -19.17 -3.56
C THR A 411 -19.91 -18.91 -5.05
N PRO A 412 -21.11 -18.58 -5.54
CA PRO A 412 -21.29 -18.02 -6.87
C PRO A 412 -20.43 -16.77 -7.09
N SER A 413 -19.71 -16.69 -8.20
CA SER A 413 -18.94 -15.49 -8.59
C SER A 413 -19.72 -14.58 -9.55
N VAL A 414 -21.01 -14.87 -9.74
CA VAL A 414 -21.94 -14.15 -10.63
C VAL A 414 -23.32 -14.08 -9.97
N ASP A 415 -23.99 -12.94 -10.13
CA ASP A 415 -25.27 -12.64 -9.45
C ASP A 415 -26.44 -13.54 -9.88
N ASP A 416 -26.34 -14.22 -11.02
CA ASP A 416 -27.42 -15.03 -11.61
C ASP A 416 -27.31 -16.53 -11.31
N LEU A 417 -26.21 -16.96 -10.69
CA LEU A 417 -26.06 -18.33 -10.21
C LEU A 417 -26.65 -18.44 -8.79
N ASP A 418 -27.80 -19.09 -8.74
CA ASP A 418 -28.46 -19.55 -7.51
C ASP A 418 -27.94 -20.94 -7.14
N GLY A 419 -27.20 -21.05 -6.03
CA GLY A 419 -26.39 -22.22 -5.72
C GLY A 419 -27.14 -23.31 -4.96
N VAL A 420 -26.86 -24.58 -5.29
CA VAL A 420 -27.32 -25.74 -4.51
C VAL A 420 -26.12 -26.60 -4.16
N LEU A 421 -25.94 -26.86 -2.86
CA LEU A 421 -24.81 -27.60 -2.29
C LEU A 421 -25.29 -28.84 -1.54
N ALA A 422 -24.69 -30.01 -1.78
CA ALA A 422 -24.98 -31.20 -1.00
C ALA A 422 -23.73 -32.06 -0.76
N VAL A 423 -23.59 -32.60 0.45
CA VAL A 423 -22.48 -33.50 0.82
C VAL A 423 -22.99 -34.90 1.10
N TYR A 424 -22.34 -35.89 0.51
CA TYR A 424 -22.67 -37.30 0.61
C TYR A 424 -21.56 -38.08 1.31
N ASP A 425 -21.95 -39.07 2.10
CA ASP A 425 -21.04 -40.01 2.74
C ASP A 425 -20.51 -41.08 1.76
N PRO A 426 -19.53 -41.91 2.17
CA PRO A 426 -18.96 -42.95 1.31
C PRO A 426 -19.93 -44.06 0.89
N ALA A 427 -21.10 -44.18 1.54
CA ALA A 427 -22.16 -45.10 1.15
C ALA A 427 -23.17 -44.47 0.18
N GLY A 428 -23.02 -43.18 -0.13
CA GLY A 428 -23.91 -42.39 -0.99
C GLY A 428 -25.15 -41.86 -0.27
N ALA A 429 -25.15 -41.80 1.07
CA ALA A 429 -26.21 -41.14 1.82
C ALA A 429 -25.93 -39.63 1.93
N VAL A 430 -26.97 -38.81 1.75
CA VAL A 430 -26.89 -37.36 1.96
C VAL A 430 -26.66 -37.09 3.44
N LEU A 431 -25.60 -36.35 3.75
CA LEU A 431 -25.35 -35.83 5.10
C LEU A 431 -26.04 -34.48 5.31
N ILE A 432 -25.89 -33.59 4.33
CA ILE A 432 -26.46 -32.24 4.35
C ILE A 432 -26.71 -31.77 2.91
N SER A 433 -27.72 -30.93 2.74
CA SER A 433 -28.07 -30.29 1.47
C SER A 433 -28.63 -28.91 1.77
N LEU A 434 -28.12 -27.90 1.08
CA LEU A 434 -28.49 -26.49 1.22
C LEU A 434 -28.85 -25.89 -0.16
N ASP A 435 -29.78 -24.94 -0.09
CA ASP A 435 -30.40 -24.13 -1.15
C ASP A 435 -31.13 -23.00 -0.39
N GLU A 436 -30.39 -22.34 0.50
CA GLU A 436 -30.95 -21.39 1.48
C GLU A 436 -30.69 -19.92 1.08
N GLY A 437 -29.67 -19.68 0.24
CA GLY A 437 -29.36 -18.39 -0.34
C GLY A 437 -30.27 -18.01 -1.51
N PHE A 438 -30.21 -16.75 -1.93
CA PHE A 438 -30.71 -16.32 -3.23
C PHE A 438 -29.58 -16.33 -4.26
N SER A 439 -29.89 -15.99 -5.52
CA SER A 439 -28.90 -15.88 -6.59
C SER A 439 -27.74 -14.95 -6.21
N GLY A 440 -26.51 -15.45 -6.35
CA GLY A 440 -25.30 -14.75 -5.93
C GLY A 440 -24.84 -15.04 -4.49
N ASP A 441 -25.71 -15.58 -3.64
CA ASP A 441 -25.37 -15.89 -2.25
C ASP A 441 -24.59 -17.21 -2.14
N ALA A 442 -23.69 -17.28 -1.16
CA ALA A 442 -22.92 -18.49 -0.88
C ALA A 442 -23.76 -19.53 -0.12
N GLU A 443 -23.54 -20.80 -0.44
CA GLU A 443 -24.04 -21.94 0.32
C GLU A 443 -22.94 -22.46 1.25
N ILE A 444 -23.25 -22.52 2.55
CA ILE A 444 -22.23 -22.70 3.59
C ILE A 444 -22.57 -23.88 4.51
N ILE A 445 -21.68 -24.88 4.52
CA ILE A 445 -21.70 -25.97 5.50
C ILE A 445 -20.50 -25.75 6.43
N SER A 446 -20.76 -25.36 7.68
CA SER A 446 -19.70 -25.25 8.69
C SER A 446 -19.76 -26.40 9.70
N GLY A 447 -18.58 -26.93 10.07
CA GLY A 447 -18.45 -27.84 11.20
C GLY A 447 -19.05 -29.24 10.99
N LEU A 448 -19.09 -29.73 9.75
CA LEU A 448 -19.62 -31.05 9.43
C LEU A 448 -18.71 -32.15 10.00
N VAL A 449 -19.22 -32.90 10.99
CA VAL A 449 -18.52 -34.05 11.55
C VAL A 449 -18.70 -35.28 10.64
N LEU A 450 -17.61 -35.76 10.07
CA LEU A 450 -17.60 -36.92 9.17
C LEU A 450 -17.86 -38.22 9.96
N PRO A 451 -18.94 -38.97 9.67
CA PRO A 451 -19.34 -40.11 10.50
C PRO A 451 -18.46 -41.36 10.31
N THR A 452 -17.83 -41.51 9.15
CA THR A 452 -17.03 -42.69 8.78
C THR A 452 -15.76 -42.31 8.04
N ALA A 453 -14.79 -43.22 7.94
CA ALA A 453 -13.64 -43.01 7.06
C ALA A 453 -14.00 -43.48 5.63
N GLY A 454 -13.59 -42.72 4.62
CA GLY A 454 -13.83 -43.06 3.22
C GLY A 454 -13.81 -41.84 2.30
N GLN A 455 -14.20 -42.04 1.05
CA GLN A 455 -14.34 -40.96 0.07
C GLN A 455 -15.74 -40.36 0.16
N TYR A 456 -15.79 -39.05 0.40
CA TYR A 456 -17.01 -38.24 0.41
C TYR A 456 -17.18 -37.55 -0.94
N SER A 457 -18.40 -37.09 -1.24
CA SER A 457 -18.65 -36.27 -2.43
C SER A 457 -19.45 -35.01 -2.12
N ILE A 458 -18.99 -33.89 -2.66
CA ILE A 458 -19.63 -32.57 -2.65
C ILE A 458 -20.27 -32.38 -4.02
N HIS A 459 -21.58 -32.18 -4.05
CA HIS A 459 -22.35 -31.98 -5.26
C HIS A 459 -22.76 -30.51 -5.31
N ILE A 460 -22.39 -29.83 -6.39
CA ILE A 460 -22.82 -28.46 -6.65
C ILE A 460 -23.64 -28.40 -7.93
N SER A 461 -24.70 -27.60 -7.92
CA SER A 461 -25.56 -27.36 -9.08
C SER A 461 -26.25 -26.00 -8.96
N GLY A 462 -26.84 -25.52 -10.05
CA GLY A 462 -27.64 -24.29 -10.03
C GLY A 462 -29.12 -24.59 -9.82
N PHE A 463 -29.79 -23.84 -8.94
CA PHE A 463 -31.24 -23.89 -8.80
C PHE A 463 -31.90 -23.52 -10.14
N SER A 464 -32.93 -24.30 -10.52
CA SER A 464 -33.58 -24.20 -11.85
C SER A 464 -32.63 -24.30 -13.05
N GLY A 465 -31.42 -24.83 -12.87
CA GLY A 465 -30.43 -25.02 -13.94
C GLY A 465 -29.63 -23.78 -14.31
N SER A 466 -29.49 -22.81 -13.41
CA SER A 466 -28.49 -21.75 -13.52
C SER A 466 -27.07 -22.34 -13.60
N GLY A 467 -26.12 -21.54 -14.09
CA GLY A 467 -24.71 -21.91 -14.22
C GLY A 467 -23.88 -20.63 -14.31
N GLY A 468 -22.57 -20.73 -14.08
CA GLY A 468 -21.71 -19.57 -13.99
C GLY A 468 -20.39 -19.85 -13.28
N ALA A 469 -19.55 -18.83 -13.19
CA ALA A 469 -18.30 -18.91 -12.43
C ALA A 469 -18.60 -19.04 -10.92
N TYR A 470 -17.79 -19.81 -10.22
CA TYR A 470 -17.92 -20.02 -8.78
C TYR A 470 -16.58 -20.30 -8.12
N THR A 471 -16.54 -20.19 -6.79
CA THR A 471 -15.50 -20.74 -5.94
C THR A 471 -16.06 -21.83 -5.02
N LEU A 472 -15.26 -22.86 -4.76
CA LEU A 472 -15.58 -23.94 -3.83
C LEU A 472 -14.39 -24.14 -2.90
N SER A 473 -14.59 -23.92 -1.60
CA SER A 473 -13.60 -24.18 -0.56
C SER A 473 -13.96 -25.43 0.23
N LEU A 474 -12.95 -26.24 0.56
CA LEU A 474 -13.03 -27.34 1.52
C LEU A 474 -11.90 -27.17 2.53
N ALA A 475 -12.23 -27.07 3.81
CA ALA A 475 -11.26 -26.80 4.88
C ALA A 475 -11.48 -27.68 6.11
N GLU A 476 -10.44 -27.81 6.96
CA GLU A 476 -10.46 -28.63 8.17
C GLU A 476 -11.01 -27.86 9.37
N GLY A 477 -11.80 -28.55 10.19
CA GLY A 477 -12.42 -27.98 11.37
C GLY A 477 -13.83 -27.49 11.10
N ALA A 478 -14.42 -26.85 12.10
CA ALA A 478 -15.41 -25.85 11.79
C ALA A 478 -14.59 -24.63 11.36
N GLU A 479 -14.42 -24.43 10.06
CA GLU A 479 -14.19 -23.06 9.61
C GLU A 479 -15.36 -22.27 10.16
N GLU A 480 -15.06 -21.38 11.08
CA GLU A 480 -15.96 -20.29 11.33
C GLU A 480 -16.02 -19.52 10.01
N THR A 481 -16.99 -19.84 9.17
CA THR A 481 -17.44 -18.98 8.06
C THR A 481 -18.10 -17.73 8.60
N GLN A 482 -17.59 -17.24 9.72
CA GLN A 482 -17.82 -15.90 10.08
C GLN A 482 -16.92 -15.12 9.14
N ASN A 483 -17.54 -14.38 8.24
CA ASN A 483 -16.98 -13.11 7.78
C ASN A 483 -16.86 -12.16 9.00
N PHE A 484 -16.42 -12.63 10.18
CA PHE A 484 -16.26 -11.90 11.42
C PHE A 484 -14.85 -12.19 11.88
N TYR A 485 -13.96 -11.30 11.52
CA TYR A 485 -12.65 -11.18 12.10
C TYR A 485 -12.80 -10.61 13.51
N ASP A 486 -12.30 -11.33 14.52
CA ASP A 486 -12.12 -10.75 15.85
C ASP A 486 -11.01 -9.69 15.75
N ALA A 487 -11.43 -8.44 15.62
CA ALA A 487 -10.53 -7.32 15.49
C ALA A 487 -9.97 -6.84 16.85
N GLY A 488 -10.52 -7.39 17.95
CA GLY A 488 -10.02 -7.23 19.30
C GLY A 488 -10.91 -6.38 20.21
N ASP A 489 -10.39 -6.16 21.42
CA ASP A 489 -11.07 -5.39 22.46
C ASP A 489 -10.81 -3.87 22.30
N LEU A 490 -11.83 -3.09 22.65
CA LEU A 490 -11.82 -1.64 22.74
C LEU A 490 -12.10 -1.19 24.18
N LEU A 491 -11.43 -0.12 24.56
CA LEU A 491 -11.79 0.71 25.69
C LEU A 491 -12.50 1.97 25.20
N TYR A 492 -13.28 2.61 26.06
CA TYR A 492 -13.72 3.98 25.79
C TYR A 492 -12.51 4.87 25.50
N GLY A 493 -12.64 5.77 24.54
CA GLY A 493 -11.58 6.65 24.06
C GLY A 493 -10.64 6.03 23.04
N ASP A 494 -10.70 4.71 22.80
CA ASP A 494 -9.83 4.06 21.83
C ASP A 494 -10.12 4.53 20.40
N VAL A 495 -9.04 4.71 19.66
CA VAL A 495 -9.02 4.84 18.20
C VAL A 495 -8.16 3.71 17.65
N LYS A 496 -8.75 2.86 16.81
CA LYS A 496 -8.10 1.71 16.18
C LYS A 496 -8.24 1.80 14.67
N GLN A 497 -7.22 1.39 13.95
CA GLN A 497 -7.27 1.26 12.49
C GLN A 497 -7.17 -0.22 12.12
N GLU A 498 -7.86 -0.60 11.07
CA GLU A 498 -7.80 -1.95 10.53
C GLU A 498 -8.11 -1.95 9.03
N ASN A 499 -7.73 -3.03 8.34
CA ASN A 499 -7.96 -3.21 6.91
C ASN A 499 -9.13 -4.18 6.69
N LEU A 500 -10.27 -3.68 6.19
CA LEU A 500 -11.45 -4.51 5.91
C LEU A 500 -11.34 -5.10 4.51
N LEU A 501 -11.34 -6.42 4.38
CA LEU A 501 -11.28 -7.13 3.10
C LEU A 501 -12.66 -7.21 2.42
N SER A 502 -12.66 -7.65 1.16
CA SER A 502 -13.89 -7.80 0.39
C SER A 502 -14.80 -8.85 1.03
N ASN A 503 -16.07 -8.50 1.25
CA ASN A 503 -17.06 -9.37 1.91
C ASN A 503 -16.70 -9.78 3.36
N GLU A 504 -15.75 -9.09 4.00
CA GLU A 504 -15.39 -9.31 5.40
C GLU A 504 -16.22 -8.42 6.34
N ALA A 505 -16.33 -8.85 7.60
CA ALA A 505 -16.72 -7.99 8.70
C ALA A 505 -15.78 -8.15 9.89
N HIS A 506 -15.60 -7.08 10.66
CA HIS A 506 -14.75 -7.05 11.85
C HIS A 506 -15.63 -6.88 13.08
N ALA A 507 -15.49 -7.79 14.04
CA ALA A 507 -16.09 -7.72 15.35
C ALA A 507 -15.10 -7.09 16.34
N TRP A 508 -15.48 -5.94 16.91
CA TRP A 508 -14.79 -5.33 18.03
C TRP A 508 -15.60 -5.50 19.30
N PHE A 509 -14.93 -5.76 20.41
CA PHE A 509 -15.58 -6.03 21.69
C PHE A 509 -15.33 -4.89 22.67
N PHE A 510 -16.33 -4.50 23.46
CA PHE A 510 -16.10 -3.59 24.58
C PHE A 510 -17.03 -3.92 25.75
N GLU A 511 -16.58 -3.63 26.97
CA GLU A 511 -17.42 -3.73 28.17
C GLU A 511 -18.17 -2.40 28.37
N GLY A 512 -19.50 -2.46 28.40
CA GLY A 512 -20.38 -1.32 28.60
C GLY A 512 -21.31 -1.50 29.78
N TYR A 513 -21.76 -0.40 30.38
CA TYR A 513 -22.71 -0.42 31.49
C TYR A 513 -24.06 0.13 31.05
N ARG A 514 -25.09 -0.31 31.75
CA ARG A 514 -26.46 0.17 31.58
C ARG A 514 -26.52 1.68 31.71
N ASP A 515 -27.28 2.29 30.81
CA ASP A 515 -27.48 3.73 30.67
C ASP A 515 -26.25 4.51 30.17
N ASP A 516 -25.13 3.84 29.87
CA ASP A 516 -24.00 4.47 29.17
C ASP A 516 -24.47 4.98 27.82
N GLN A 517 -24.14 6.23 27.49
CA GLN A 517 -24.35 6.74 26.14
C GLN A 517 -23.03 6.62 25.39
N VAL A 518 -23.02 5.93 24.27
CA VAL A 518 -21.83 5.68 23.47
C VAL A 518 -21.98 6.33 22.10
N ARG A 519 -20.86 6.75 21.53
CA ARG A 519 -20.76 7.18 20.14
C ARG A 519 -19.66 6.42 19.45
N ILE A 520 -20.02 5.68 18.43
CA ILE A 520 -19.12 4.88 17.60
C ILE A 520 -18.99 5.61 16.28
N VAL A 521 -17.76 5.90 15.87
CA VAL A 521 -17.47 6.53 14.57
C VAL A 521 -16.52 5.61 13.82
N VAL A 522 -16.92 5.18 12.62
CA VAL A 522 -16.09 4.35 11.75
C VAL A 522 -15.81 5.14 10.48
N THR A 523 -14.57 5.56 10.29
CA THR A 523 -14.13 6.44 9.20
C THR A 523 -13.35 5.64 8.18
N PRO A 524 -13.81 5.54 6.92
CA PRO A 524 -13.03 4.89 5.89
C PRO A 524 -11.85 5.79 5.52
N LEU A 525 -10.65 5.21 5.49
CA LEU A 525 -9.43 5.89 5.05
C LEU A 525 -9.26 5.77 3.53
N ALA A 526 -9.92 4.78 2.92
CA ALA A 526 -10.09 4.65 1.48
C ALA A 526 -11.40 5.31 1.00
N ASN A 527 -11.35 6.03 -0.13
CA ASN A 527 -12.53 6.70 -0.70
C ASN A 527 -13.50 5.75 -1.43
N THR A 528 -13.13 4.49 -1.61
CA THR A 528 -13.91 3.45 -2.29
C THR A 528 -14.66 2.53 -1.34
N LEU A 529 -14.28 2.52 -0.06
CA LEU A 529 -14.84 1.65 0.96
C LEU A 529 -16.20 2.19 1.41
N ASP A 530 -17.21 1.32 1.35
CA ASP A 530 -18.57 1.55 1.81
C ASP A 530 -18.85 0.57 2.94
N MET A 531 -19.14 1.08 4.14
CA MET A 531 -19.20 0.27 5.36
C MET A 531 -20.60 0.29 5.95
N HIS A 532 -21.02 -0.86 6.47
CA HIS A 532 -22.22 -1.00 7.26
C HIS A 532 -21.84 -1.37 8.69
N VAL A 533 -22.23 -0.56 9.68
CA VAL A 533 -21.81 -0.74 11.07
C VAL A 533 -23.00 -1.12 11.94
N TRP A 534 -22.86 -2.16 12.77
CA TRP A 534 -23.85 -2.56 13.77
C TRP A 534 -23.30 -2.45 15.19
N LEU A 535 -24.20 -2.17 16.13
CA LEU A 535 -23.97 -2.36 17.56
C LEU A 535 -24.86 -3.51 18.04
N LEU A 536 -24.25 -4.53 18.64
CA LEU A 536 -24.91 -5.73 19.16
C LEU A 536 -24.69 -5.85 20.67
N ASN A 537 -25.62 -6.48 21.38
CA ASN A 537 -25.42 -6.87 22.78
C ASN A 537 -24.72 -8.24 22.90
N ALA A 538 -24.52 -8.72 24.12
CA ALA A 538 -23.91 -10.03 24.41
C ALA A 538 -24.68 -11.24 23.86
N ASP A 539 -25.99 -11.11 23.61
CA ASP A 539 -26.83 -12.14 22.98
C ASP A 539 -26.83 -12.03 21.44
N VAL A 540 -26.01 -11.12 20.88
CA VAL A 540 -25.88 -10.83 19.44
C VAL A 540 -27.15 -10.19 18.85
N ASP A 541 -28.06 -9.68 19.69
CA ASP A 541 -29.19 -8.88 19.24
C ASP A 541 -28.71 -7.50 18.78
N ARG A 542 -29.14 -7.07 17.59
CA ARG A 542 -28.80 -5.75 17.05
C ARG A 542 -29.56 -4.64 17.77
N LEU A 543 -28.80 -3.75 18.41
CA LEU A 543 -29.31 -2.58 19.11
C LEU A 543 -29.39 -1.35 18.21
N ALA A 544 -28.42 -1.19 17.32
CA ALA A 544 -28.36 -0.08 16.37
C ALA A 544 -27.59 -0.46 15.10
N GLU A 545 -27.81 0.30 14.02
CA GLU A 545 -27.13 0.17 12.74
C GLU A 545 -26.85 1.54 12.13
N ALA A 546 -25.78 1.66 11.35
CA ALA A 546 -25.43 2.83 10.56
C ALA A 546 -24.95 2.40 9.16
N ASP A 547 -25.70 2.85 8.15
CA ASP A 547 -25.45 2.76 6.71
C ASP A 547 -26.09 4.01 6.07
N ALA A 548 -25.62 5.18 6.50
CA ALA A 548 -26.26 6.45 6.17
C ALA A 548 -25.66 7.11 4.93
N TYR A 549 -24.45 6.71 4.54
CA TYR A 549 -23.68 7.38 3.51
C TYR A 549 -23.10 6.41 2.48
N TYR A 550 -22.80 6.93 1.30
CA TYR A 550 -22.07 6.22 0.27
C TYR A 550 -20.56 6.20 0.57
N ALA A 551 -19.84 5.30 -0.11
CA ALA A 551 -18.39 5.11 -0.06
C ALA A 551 -17.54 6.37 0.24
N GLY A 552 -16.56 6.19 1.14
CA GLY A 552 -15.61 7.23 1.54
C GLY A 552 -16.14 8.23 2.57
N ARG A 553 -17.22 7.88 3.28
CA ARG A 553 -17.75 8.68 4.40
C ARG A 553 -17.84 7.87 5.67
N ALA A 554 -17.67 8.55 6.80
CA ALA A 554 -17.75 7.90 8.10
C ALA A 554 -19.18 7.53 8.47
N GLU A 555 -19.35 6.34 9.02
CA GLU A 555 -20.58 5.90 9.66
C GLU A 555 -20.54 6.23 11.15
N THR A 556 -21.71 6.51 11.73
CA THR A 556 -21.81 6.91 13.14
C THR A 556 -23.04 6.31 13.81
N ILE A 557 -22.82 5.62 14.93
CA ILE A 557 -23.88 5.15 15.84
C ILE A 557 -23.81 5.96 17.13
N GLU A 558 -24.96 6.46 17.58
CA GLU A 558 -25.14 6.99 18.94
C GLU A 558 -26.21 6.15 19.64
N ALA A 559 -25.86 5.53 20.77
CA ALA A 559 -26.75 4.60 21.47
C ALA A 559 -26.68 4.77 22.98
N THR A 560 -27.77 4.42 23.67
CA THR A 560 -27.78 4.25 25.13
C THR A 560 -27.86 2.75 25.42
N LEU A 561 -26.91 2.23 26.18
CA LEU A 561 -26.77 0.80 26.44
C LEU A 561 -27.86 0.30 27.40
N PRO A 562 -28.60 -0.76 27.07
CA PRO A 562 -29.76 -1.19 27.87
C PRO A 562 -29.40 -1.94 29.16
N ASP A 563 -28.24 -2.61 29.19
CA ASP A 563 -27.81 -3.52 30.27
C ASP A 563 -26.29 -3.45 30.49
N ASP A 564 -25.80 -4.00 31.60
CA ASP A 564 -24.36 -4.14 31.85
C ASP A 564 -23.82 -5.37 31.10
N GLY A 565 -22.61 -5.28 30.55
CA GLY A 565 -21.86 -6.42 30.00
C GLY A 565 -21.11 -6.12 28.70
N GLN A 566 -20.68 -7.18 28.02
CA GLN A 566 -19.98 -7.08 26.75
C GLN A 566 -20.92 -6.68 25.61
N TYR A 567 -20.43 -5.80 24.74
CA TYR A 567 -21.06 -5.35 23.51
C TYR A 567 -20.13 -5.60 22.33
N ILE A 568 -20.72 -5.75 21.14
CA ILE A 568 -20.00 -6.02 19.90
C ILE A 568 -20.29 -4.88 18.92
N ILE A 569 -19.24 -4.30 18.34
CA ILE A 569 -19.34 -3.41 17.18
C ILE A 569 -18.94 -4.23 15.97
N LEU A 570 -19.87 -4.40 15.03
CA LEU A 570 -19.61 -5.11 13.79
C LEU A 570 -19.42 -4.11 12.66
N VAL A 571 -18.26 -4.10 12.02
CA VAL A 571 -17.98 -3.28 10.83
C VAL A 571 -17.97 -4.18 9.62
N GLN A 572 -18.92 -4.03 8.71
CA GLN A 572 -19.07 -4.89 7.53
C GLN A 572 -18.76 -4.13 6.26
N GLU A 573 -18.19 -4.83 5.29
CA GLU A 573 -18.07 -4.36 3.92
C GLU A 573 -19.42 -4.56 3.19
N PHE A 574 -19.90 -3.55 2.47
CA PHE A 574 -21.26 -3.52 1.91
C PHE A 574 -21.34 -3.66 0.37
N MET A 575 -20.22 -3.55 -0.37
CA MET A 575 -20.17 -3.44 -1.84
C MET A 575 -19.02 -4.25 -2.51
N GLY A 576 -18.40 -5.20 -1.83
CA GLY A 576 -17.26 -6.00 -2.27
C GLY A 576 -15.93 -5.24 -2.44
N ARG A 577 -15.76 -4.07 -1.80
CA ARG A 577 -14.58 -3.20 -1.99
C ARG A 577 -13.76 -3.07 -0.70
N PRO A 578 -12.54 -3.65 -0.66
CA PRO A 578 -11.70 -3.59 0.53
C PRO A 578 -11.16 -2.18 0.79
N GLY A 579 -10.71 -1.93 2.01
CA GLY A 579 -9.99 -0.72 2.36
C GLY A 579 -9.74 -0.56 3.85
N ASP A 580 -8.82 0.35 4.18
CA ASP A 580 -8.54 0.72 5.56
C ASP A 580 -9.67 1.57 6.13
N TYR A 581 -9.96 1.37 7.41
CA TYR A 581 -10.83 2.23 8.20
C TYR A 581 -10.22 2.53 9.58
N GLU A 582 -10.75 3.56 10.22
CA GLU A 582 -10.47 3.94 11.59
C GLU A 582 -11.76 3.88 12.41
N LEU A 583 -11.78 3.11 13.49
CA LEU A 583 -12.87 3.04 14.45
C LEU A 583 -12.51 3.81 15.71
N MET A 584 -13.44 4.65 16.16
CA MET A 584 -13.37 5.35 17.44
C MET A 584 -14.59 5.02 18.30
N LEU A 585 -14.36 4.67 19.56
CA LEU A 585 -15.39 4.45 20.58
C LEU A 585 -15.36 5.56 21.63
N GLU A 586 -16.35 6.45 21.63
CA GLU A 586 -16.46 7.54 22.60
C GLU A 586 -17.53 7.26 23.65
N PHE A 587 -17.25 7.61 24.90
CA PHE A 587 -18.29 7.76 25.91
C PHE A 587 -18.93 9.17 25.80
N ARG A 588 -20.26 9.22 25.71
CA ARG A 588 -21.07 10.44 25.59
C ARG A 588 -22.09 10.62 26.72
N GLY A 589 -22.10 9.71 27.69
CA GLY A 589 -23.10 9.71 28.77
C GLY A 589 -22.90 10.82 29.80
N ASN A 590 -23.94 11.03 30.62
CA ASN A 590 -23.75 11.65 31.93
C ASN A 590 -23.04 10.63 32.82
N THR A 591 -21.75 10.83 33.05
CA THR A 591 -20.96 9.98 33.94
C THR A 591 -21.61 9.84 35.32
N ALA A 592 -21.66 8.63 35.86
CA ALA A 592 -22.16 8.40 37.20
C ALA A 592 -21.22 9.09 38.21
N GLN A 593 -21.75 10.03 38.99
CA GLN A 593 -20.98 10.71 40.04
C GLN A 593 -20.90 9.84 41.28
N ILE A 594 -19.72 9.27 41.50
CA ILE A 594 -19.43 8.49 42.70
C ILE A 594 -18.81 9.40 43.74
N GLU A 595 -19.45 9.50 44.91
CA GLU A 595 -18.84 10.17 46.07
C GLU A 595 -17.75 9.27 46.65
N VAL A 596 -16.50 9.72 46.52
CA VAL A 596 -15.32 8.93 46.88
C VAL A 596 -14.81 9.28 48.28
N GLY A 597 -15.09 10.49 48.75
CA GLY A 597 -14.83 10.88 50.13
C GLY A 597 -14.61 12.37 50.35
N VAL A 598 -13.96 12.67 51.47
CA VAL A 598 -13.69 14.04 51.93
C VAL A 598 -12.20 14.36 51.78
N VAL A 599 -11.88 15.56 51.26
CA VAL A 599 -10.52 16.10 51.18
C VAL A 599 -10.39 17.33 52.09
N SER A 600 -9.29 17.43 52.85
CA SER A 600 -9.01 18.59 53.71
C SER A 600 -7.95 19.52 53.10
N TYR A 601 -7.88 20.77 53.56
CA TYR A 601 -6.79 21.68 53.17
C TYR A 601 -5.41 21.10 53.50
N GLY A 602 -4.50 21.17 52.53
CA GLY A 602 -3.14 20.64 52.61
C GLY A 602 -3.05 19.14 52.31
N GLN A 603 -4.17 18.45 52.07
CA GLN A 603 -4.19 17.04 51.74
C GLN A 603 -3.97 16.81 50.25
N ALA A 604 -3.25 15.72 49.94
CA ALA A 604 -3.20 15.14 48.62
C ALA A 604 -3.77 13.72 48.68
N ILE A 605 -4.62 13.39 47.73
CA ILE A 605 -5.31 12.10 47.63
C ILE A 605 -5.06 11.51 46.25
N THR A 606 -5.06 10.20 46.17
CA THR A 606 -4.99 9.47 44.90
C THR A 606 -6.31 8.75 44.68
N GLY A 607 -6.79 8.75 43.44
CA GLY A 607 -7.96 7.99 43.03
C GLY A 607 -7.71 7.28 41.71
N THR A 608 -8.43 6.19 41.49
CA THR A 608 -8.52 5.50 40.20
C THR A 608 -9.96 5.65 39.74
N LEU A 609 -10.17 6.45 38.71
CA LEU A 609 -11.44 6.69 38.05
C LEU A 609 -11.74 5.50 37.13
N PRO A 610 -12.83 4.74 37.33
CA PRO A 610 -13.30 3.78 36.34
C PRO A 610 -13.82 4.50 35.10
N ALA A 611 -13.82 3.81 33.96
CA ALA A 611 -14.37 4.36 32.72
C ALA A 611 -15.86 4.72 32.89
N GLY A 612 -16.32 5.79 32.23
CA GLY A 612 -17.69 6.28 32.29
C GLY A 612 -18.15 6.86 33.65
N GLN A 613 -17.24 7.07 34.60
CA GLN A 613 -17.57 7.56 35.95
C GLN A 613 -16.87 8.87 36.30
N ASP A 614 -17.50 9.64 37.19
CA ASP A 614 -16.93 10.84 37.79
C ASP A 614 -16.62 10.56 39.27
N HIS A 615 -15.44 10.97 39.73
CA HIS A 615 -15.12 10.97 41.15
C HIS A 615 -15.47 12.31 41.79
N THR A 616 -16.27 12.26 42.84
CA THR A 616 -16.70 13.43 43.59
C THR A 616 -16.05 13.46 44.97
N TRP A 617 -15.35 14.56 45.28
CA TRP A 617 -14.72 14.82 46.57
C TRP A 617 -15.36 16.03 47.23
N SER A 618 -15.69 15.93 48.52
CA SER A 618 -16.23 17.05 49.29
C SER A 618 -15.17 17.67 50.21
N PHE A 619 -15.26 18.98 50.45
CA PHE A 619 -14.46 19.67 51.46
C PHE A 619 -15.26 20.78 52.15
N SER A 620 -14.91 21.12 53.39
CA SER A 620 -15.52 22.24 54.12
C SER A 620 -14.64 23.48 53.95
N GLY A 621 -15.22 24.59 53.48
CA GLY A 621 -14.53 25.87 53.35
C GLY A 621 -15.33 27.01 53.97
N GLU A 622 -14.64 28.09 54.36
CA GLU A 622 -15.25 29.32 54.88
C GLU A 622 -15.35 30.39 53.79
N ALA A 623 -16.30 31.32 53.93
CA ALA A 623 -16.43 32.44 53.00
C ALA A 623 -15.17 33.33 53.05
N GLY A 624 -14.56 33.57 51.89
CA GLY A 624 -13.33 34.34 51.75
C GLY A 624 -12.03 33.50 51.77
N ASP A 625 -12.10 32.19 52.04
CA ASP A 625 -10.96 31.29 51.83
C ASP A 625 -10.55 31.33 50.35
N THR A 626 -9.24 31.36 50.08
CA THR A 626 -8.72 31.22 48.71
C THR A 626 -8.04 29.87 48.57
N VAL A 627 -8.50 29.05 47.62
CA VAL A 627 -8.03 27.68 47.43
C VAL A 627 -7.25 27.52 46.12
N ARG A 628 -6.26 26.62 46.13
CA ARG A 628 -5.59 26.08 44.95
C ARG A 628 -5.92 24.60 44.82
N LEU A 629 -6.31 24.18 43.62
CA LEU A 629 -6.48 22.77 43.25
C LEU A 629 -5.44 22.39 42.20
N GLU A 630 -4.90 21.20 42.34
CA GLU A 630 -3.95 20.63 41.38
C GLU A 630 -4.27 19.16 41.23
N LEU A 631 -4.58 18.74 40.01
CA LEU A 631 -4.97 17.40 39.64
C LEU A 631 -3.95 16.87 38.63
N ILE A 632 -3.14 15.92 39.10
CA ILE A 632 -2.03 15.36 38.32
C ILE A 632 -2.43 13.95 37.85
N PRO A 633 -2.46 13.66 36.55
CA PRO A 633 -2.64 12.30 36.05
C PRO A 633 -1.46 11.41 36.47
N ALA A 634 -1.74 10.14 36.81
CA ALA A 634 -0.72 9.16 37.15
C ALA A 634 -0.18 8.41 35.92
N VAL A 635 -1.03 8.20 34.90
CA VAL A 635 -0.75 7.62 33.55
C VAL A 635 -1.87 8.09 32.60
N ASP A 636 -1.52 8.49 31.36
CA ASP A 636 -2.38 8.69 30.17
C ASP A 636 -3.86 8.95 30.46
N GLY A 637 -4.16 10.12 31.03
CA GLY A 637 -5.53 10.55 31.31
C GLY A 637 -5.66 12.05 31.08
N ASP A 638 -6.71 12.43 30.37
CA ASP A 638 -7.05 13.81 30.06
C ASP A 638 -8.19 14.25 30.98
N PHE A 639 -7.85 14.95 32.06
CA PHE A 639 -8.80 15.20 33.14
C PHE A 639 -9.49 16.56 32.98
N VAL A 640 -10.76 16.61 33.35
CA VAL A 640 -11.51 17.84 33.58
C VAL A 640 -11.79 17.98 35.07
N LEU A 641 -11.43 19.13 35.65
CA LEU A 641 -11.70 19.46 37.05
C LEU A 641 -12.86 20.45 37.14
N LEU A 642 -13.89 20.09 37.90
CA LEU A 642 -15.04 20.95 38.15
C LEU A 642 -15.19 21.26 39.63
N LEU A 643 -15.60 22.49 39.96
CA LEU A 643 -15.88 22.93 41.33
C LEU A 643 -17.33 23.40 41.46
N ARG A 644 -18.05 22.86 42.44
CA ARG A 644 -19.40 23.28 42.80
C ARG A 644 -19.46 23.93 44.19
N ASP A 645 -20.32 24.95 44.29
CA ASP A 645 -20.63 25.63 45.54
C ASP A 645 -21.52 24.77 46.48
N PRO A 646 -21.74 25.21 47.74
CA PRO A 646 -22.58 24.47 48.68
C PRO A 646 -24.07 24.40 48.32
N ALA A 647 -24.54 25.19 47.36
CA ALA A 647 -25.89 25.08 46.81
C ALA A 647 -25.96 24.09 45.63
N GLY A 648 -24.82 23.51 45.23
CA GLY A 648 -24.70 22.56 44.14
C GLY A 648 -24.50 23.19 42.76
N ASN A 649 -24.30 24.51 42.68
CA ASN A 649 -24.05 25.19 41.40
C ASN A 649 -22.61 24.97 40.96
N LEU A 650 -22.40 24.66 39.68
CA LEU A 650 -21.07 24.66 39.08
C LEU A 650 -20.55 26.10 39.00
N VAL A 651 -19.38 26.35 39.58
CA VAL A 651 -18.77 27.68 39.64
C VAL A 651 -17.45 27.79 38.89
N GLN A 652 -16.78 26.66 38.62
CA GLN A 652 -15.54 26.61 37.87
C GLN A 652 -15.41 25.29 37.12
N VAL A 653 -14.85 25.37 35.92
CA VAL A 653 -14.34 24.24 35.12
C VAL A 653 -12.88 24.55 34.77
N VAL A 654 -12.02 23.56 34.82
CA VAL A 654 -10.61 23.62 34.42
C VAL A 654 -10.37 22.42 33.50
N ASP A 655 -9.90 22.72 32.30
CA ASP A 655 -9.73 21.82 31.15
C ASP A 655 -8.65 22.46 30.23
N GLU A 656 -7.50 22.78 30.83
CA GLU A 656 -6.43 23.52 30.15
C GLU A 656 -5.22 22.61 29.83
N GLY A 657 -5.09 21.49 30.54
CA GLY A 657 -4.17 20.42 30.22
C GLY A 657 -4.71 19.55 29.09
N ARG A 658 -3.80 18.80 28.46
CA ARG A 658 -4.11 17.71 27.53
C ARG A 658 -3.68 16.38 28.13
N ASP A 659 -3.78 15.30 27.35
CA ASP A 659 -3.39 13.95 27.73
C ASP A 659 -2.06 13.87 28.52
N GLY A 660 -2.15 13.45 29.79
CA GLY A 660 -1.02 13.35 30.71
C GLY A 660 -0.53 14.67 31.33
N GLU A 661 -1.14 15.81 31.00
CA GLU A 661 -0.85 17.12 31.60
C GLU A 661 -1.68 17.37 32.86
N THR A 662 -1.25 18.36 33.67
CA THR A 662 -1.88 18.66 34.96
C THR A 662 -2.98 19.70 34.81
N GLU A 663 -4.15 19.43 35.40
CA GLU A 663 -5.17 20.46 35.62
C GLU A 663 -4.88 21.26 36.88
N GLU A 664 -4.83 22.59 36.74
CA GLU A 664 -4.55 23.50 37.86
C GLU A 664 -5.58 24.62 37.98
N LEU A 665 -6.20 24.73 39.16
CA LEU A 665 -6.91 25.93 39.59
C LEU A 665 -5.98 26.72 40.53
N PRO A 666 -5.23 27.72 40.05
CA PRO A 666 -4.15 28.34 40.81
C PRO A 666 -4.65 29.17 42.01
N SER A 667 -5.83 29.79 41.89
CA SER A 667 -6.49 30.52 42.98
C SER A 667 -7.99 30.68 42.72
N TYR A 668 -8.81 30.32 43.70
CA TYR A 668 -10.24 30.59 43.68
C TYR A 668 -10.74 31.00 45.07
N THR A 669 -11.42 32.14 45.19
CA THR A 669 -11.94 32.64 46.47
C THR A 669 -13.38 32.15 46.68
N LEU A 670 -13.61 31.41 47.77
CA LEU A 670 -14.91 30.83 48.10
C LEU A 670 -15.92 31.93 48.48
N ALA A 671 -17.02 32.00 47.74
CA ALA A 671 -18.05 33.02 47.93
C ALA A 671 -18.93 32.78 49.18
N ALA A 672 -18.96 31.54 49.69
CA ALA A 672 -19.78 31.14 50.81
C ALA A 672 -19.09 30.04 51.64
N GLY A 673 -19.39 30.02 52.94
CA GLY A 673 -19.00 28.93 53.81
C GLY A 673 -19.92 27.73 53.62
N GLY A 674 -19.38 26.52 53.74
CA GLY A 674 -20.15 25.27 53.63
C GLY A 674 -19.37 24.14 52.96
N THR A 675 -20.09 23.10 52.55
CA THR A 675 -19.52 21.94 51.85
C THR A 675 -19.41 22.21 50.36
N TRP A 676 -18.19 22.29 49.87
CA TRP A 676 -17.86 22.43 48.45
C TRP A 676 -17.56 21.07 47.83
N THR A 677 -17.76 20.95 46.52
CA THR A 677 -17.62 19.68 45.81
C THR A 677 -16.66 19.83 44.63
N ILE A 678 -15.65 18.98 44.58
CA ILE A 678 -14.72 18.84 43.46
C ILE A 678 -15.12 17.60 42.67
N ILE A 679 -15.33 17.73 41.37
CA ILE A 679 -15.60 16.61 40.48
C ILE A 679 -14.37 16.44 39.60
N VAL A 680 -13.88 15.21 39.58
CA VAL A 680 -12.79 14.75 38.71
C VAL A 680 -13.42 13.87 37.64
N ARG A 681 -13.26 14.28 36.38
CA ARG A 681 -13.77 13.60 35.20
C ARG A 681 -12.63 13.34 34.23
N GLU A 682 -12.69 12.25 33.49
CA GLU A 682 -11.82 12.03 32.33
C GLU A 682 -12.59 12.42 31.04
N SER A 683 -11.93 13.13 30.13
CA SER A 683 -12.56 13.86 29.02
C SER A 683 -13.15 12.94 27.93
N LEU A 684 -12.57 11.75 27.76
CA LEU A 684 -13.00 10.70 26.84
C LEU A 684 -13.79 9.59 27.56
N GLY A 685 -13.88 9.66 28.89
CA GLY A 685 -14.54 8.69 29.75
C GLY A 685 -13.72 7.42 29.98
N VAL A 686 -12.40 7.45 29.80
CA VAL A 686 -11.53 6.29 29.99
C VAL A 686 -11.19 6.06 31.46
N ALA A 687 -10.75 4.84 31.80
CA ALA A 687 -10.26 4.56 33.15
C ALA A 687 -8.90 5.23 33.36
N ALA A 688 -8.78 6.10 34.36
CA ALA A 688 -7.56 6.85 34.60
C ALA A 688 -7.27 7.00 36.10
N SER A 689 -5.99 7.10 36.47
CA SER A 689 -5.61 7.37 37.86
C SER A 689 -5.07 8.78 38.02
N TYR A 690 -5.36 9.41 39.16
CA TYR A 690 -4.97 10.78 39.42
C TYR A 690 -4.52 11.00 40.86
N ARG A 691 -3.83 12.12 41.06
CA ARG A 691 -3.51 12.70 42.36
C ARG A 691 -4.10 14.11 42.46
N LEU A 692 -5.11 14.28 43.31
CA LEU A 692 -5.74 15.56 43.59
C LEU A 692 -5.16 16.18 44.86
N THR A 693 -4.70 17.42 44.78
CA THR A 693 -4.19 18.21 45.92
C THR A 693 -5.05 19.46 46.12
N LEU A 694 -5.54 19.65 47.35
CA LEU A 694 -6.26 20.86 47.76
C LEU A 694 -5.43 21.66 48.77
N ARG A 695 -5.20 22.94 48.52
CA ARG A 695 -4.46 23.83 49.42
C ARG A 695 -5.22 25.12 49.70
N LEU A 696 -5.14 25.59 50.94
CA LEU A 696 -5.50 26.97 51.29
C LEU A 696 -4.32 27.89 50.95
N VAL A 697 -4.57 28.93 50.17
CA VAL A 697 -3.63 29.99 49.84
C VAL A 697 -3.88 31.14 50.81
N GLN A 698 -2.85 31.50 51.58
CA GLN A 698 -2.90 32.60 52.54
C GLN A 698 -2.49 33.93 51.91
#